data_AF-A0A945X101-F1
#
_entry.id   AF-A0A945X101-F1
#
_cell.length_a   1.000
_cell.length_b   1.000
_cell.length_c   1.000
_cell.angle_alpha   90.00
_cell.angle_beta   90.00
_cell.angle_gamma   90.00
#
_symmetry.space_group_name_H-M   'P 1'
#
loop_
_entity.id
_entity.type
_entity.pdbx_description
1 polymer ?
#
loop_
_entity_poly.entity_id
_entity_poly.type
_entity_poly.pdbx_seq_one_letter_code
_entity_poly.pdbx_strand_id
1 'polypeptide(L)'
;MSYSISPRPEIGEATDGLHELGGIGVSVGHTTRRGLVLLAGLSVLVFTTRCGGWGVTHSHSVTAAMAMLPQWEQAVWRDQVADMTRSYCMFPDKAGGKTPEVLNEVRPYLYYGEKGWLLHYFPAESEAANRERASRGFVWVAQHVISDLKAGELDRAARYAGGLTHTLGDASCPIHSLEGPFDLRGVINLVHAPPPEDPYFNVWAAFWSGGRPEASSMITQGYEPCLLGETPAEIGAHLYFRYRDILAQTRRQLVEAIDCIYTNEPHDSERWRGVWNRMGLVMPRVIADLYHSCMCIAFDRITAEDRAGLAAVRKRAAENDLPAQCVLPDWPTAWSPQARRQIAAASLDRLNAAGMAVLERQRQPVLNAAAELDLRDAGLAQPGNVLNDYNTTAAAVQHHVTAIARALRNGDDQAAARAAGVAAAVFAERASPVRCLDGVGGPAYQAFAQLFAPPQELPDKTALDVVARRLDAVSEDTPAYRPRLLGTSPDEAAFHGRNAFVRMAQESGYGLVALVQAHYSGDTQAIAGRVSEYKRRAAEFAADLLYTAACIAQERFIDEDMAGLQTVDLTQVPWLRKPGYAGGPYRSQPIVFGASLQKEGRKKVPLQLRLPIDGGEAVRTFERGIGVGGHAKWSFDLALPPGVFASADMYLGMHATLGNVASYGKEHGAMQLGITVDQAVLFDSGLLTPESLATHAVVDVSAGGRLRLSMADRSGHWANYGNQVVYGEPTLIRSPDAPRGLK
;
A
#
# COMPACT_ATOMS: atom_id res chain seq x y z
N MET A 1 -43.34 10.84 -40.01
CA MET A 1 -43.44 9.40 -40.36
C MET A 1 -43.58 8.62 -39.06
N SER A 2 -44.48 7.66 -39.06
CA SER A 2 -45.34 7.28 -37.94
C SER A 2 -45.11 5.82 -37.52
N TYR A 3 -45.17 5.55 -36.19
CA TYR A 3 -45.47 4.27 -35.51
C TYR A 3 -44.53 3.06 -35.78
N SER A 4 -44.37 2.02 -34.93
CA SER A 4 -45.08 1.53 -33.75
C SER A 4 -44.18 0.61 -32.90
N ILE A 5 -44.55 0.42 -31.63
CA ILE A 5 -44.03 -0.54 -30.65
C ILE A 5 -44.94 -1.78 -30.59
N SER A 6 -44.37 -2.98 -30.34
CA SER A 6 -44.90 -4.16 -29.59
C SER A 6 -44.66 -5.52 -30.32
N PRO A 7 -44.75 -6.70 -29.65
CA PRO A 7 -44.48 -7.06 -28.25
C PRO A 7 -43.64 -8.37 -28.07
N ARG A 8 -43.41 -8.74 -26.80
CA ARG A 8 -42.80 -10.00 -26.28
C ARG A 8 -43.53 -11.28 -26.73
N PRO A 9 -42.87 -12.46 -26.75
CA PRO A 9 -43.56 -13.75 -26.79
C PRO A 9 -43.74 -14.37 -25.40
N GLU A 10 -44.85 -15.09 -25.29
CA GLU A 10 -45.38 -15.83 -24.15
C GLU A 10 -44.66 -17.16 -23.90
N ILE A 11 -44.83 -17.64 -22.67
CA ILE A 11 -44.35 -18.91 -22.12
C ILE A 11 -45.35 -20.00 -22.51
N GLY A 12 -44.88 -21.07 -23.15
CA GLY A 12 -45.66 -22.28 -23.42
C GLY A 12 -45.09 -23.48 -22.66
N GLU A 13 -45.92 -24.11 -21.84
CA GLU A 13 -45.68 -25.41 -21.19
C GLU A 13 -45.82 -26.56 -22.19
N ALA A 14 -44.96 -27.59 -22.06
CA ALA A 14 -45.20 -28.94 -22.58
C ALA A 14 -44.50 -29.99 -21.69
N THR A 15 -45.29 -30.57 -20.80
CA THR A 15 -45.44 -31.98 -20.39
C THR A 15 -44.37 -33.04 -20.66
N ASP A 16 -44.23 -33.88 -19.63
CA ASP A 16 -44.03 -35.34 -19.58
C ASP A 16 -42.62 -35.96 -19.61
N GLY A 17 -42.38 -36.79 -18.58
CA GLY A 17 -41.23 -37.67 -18.44
C GLY A 17 -41.04 -38.23 -17.01
N LEU A 18 -42.00 -39.03 -16.55
CA LEU A 18 -41.92 -39.86 -15.34
C LEU A 18 -40.76 -40.87 -15.41
N HIS A 19 -40.02 -41.04 -14.30
CA HIS A 19 -39.72 -42.37 -13.76
C HIS A 19 -39.42 -42.32 -12.25
N GLU A 20 -40.12 -43.19 -11.54
CA GLU A 20 -40.13 -43.45 -10.10
C GLU A 20 -38.80 -44.00 -9.57
N LEU A 21 -38.55 -43.86 -8.26
CA LEU A 21 -38.62 -45.00 -7.31
C LEU A 21 -38.24 -44.59 -5.86
N GLY A 22 -39.19 -44.83 -4.95
CA GLY A 22 -39.01 -45.26 -3.55
C GLY A 22 -38.53 -44.21 -2.53
N GLY A 23 -39.20 -43.91 -1.42
CA GLY A 23 -40.29 -44.59 -0.73
C GLY A 23 -39.96 -44.73 0.76
N ILE A 24 -40.99 -44.59 1.61
CA ILE A 24 -41.06 -44.89 3.06
C ILE A 24 -40.59 -43.74 3.98
N GLY A 25 -41.38 -43.14 4.88
CA GLY A 25 -42.78 -43.36 5.28
C GLY A 25 -43.01 -42.91 6.75
N VAL A 26 -44.25 -42.45 7.02
CA VAL A 26 -45.00 -42.51 8.31
C VAL A 26 -44.65 -41.44 9.38
N SER A 27 -45.57 -40.78 10.12
CA SER A 27 -47.01 -40.44 10.00
C SER A 27 -47.42 -39.52 11.17
N VAL A 28 -48.33 -38.56 10.90
CA VAL A 28 -49.58 -38.22 11.63
C VAL A 28 -49.55 -37.69 13.08
N GLY A 29 -50.24 -36.55 13.31
CA GLY A 29 -51.13 -36.40 14.46
C GLY A 29 -51.47 -34.99 15.00
N HIS A 30 -52.54 -34.37 14.47
CA HIS A 30 -53.60 -33.59 15.19
C HIS A 30 -53.19 -32.23 15.85
N THR A 31 -53.96 -31.12 15.89
CA THR A 31 -55.35 -30.76 15.53
C THR A 31 -55.49 -29.22 15.57
N THR A 32 -56.28 -28.67 14.63
CA THR A 32 -57.20 -27.48 14.67
C THR A 32 -57.25 -26.61 15.94
N ARG A 33 -57.47 -25.27 15.98
CA ARG A 33 -58.11 -24.21 15.16
C ARG A 33 -57.91 -22.93 16.04
N ARG A 34 -57.56 -21.71 15.62
CA ARG A 34 -58.20 -20.73 14.72
C ARG A 34 -57.34 -19.44 14.76
N GLY A 35 -57.20 -18.78 13.62
CA GLY A 35 -57.07 -17.31 13.55
C GLY A 35 -55.67 -16.74 13.39
N LEU A 36 -55.19 -16.63 12.16
CA LEU A 36 -54.67 -15.37 11.64
C LEU A 36 -54.58 -15.46 10.11
N VAL A 37 -55.20 -14.51 9.42
CA VAL A 37 -55.07 -14.32 7.98
C VAL A 37 -53.63 -13.87 7.70
N LEU A 38 -52.80 -14.78 7.18
CA LEU A 38 -51.44 -14.50 6.74
C LEU A 38 -51.50 -14.17 5.24
N LEU A 39 -51.47 -12.87 4.94
CA LEU A 39 -51.08 -12.35 3.64
C LEU A 39 -49.57 -12.65 3.46
N ALA A 40 -49.27 -13.87 3.00
CA ALA A 40 -47.96 -14.23 2.48
C ALA A 40 -47.79 -13.60 1.09
N GLY A 41 -47.62 -12.28 1.08
CA GLY A 41 -47.17 -11.54 -0.09
C GLY A 41 -45.69 -11.84 -0.31
N LEU A 42 -45.43 -12.51 -1.41
CA LEU A 42 -44.13 -12.78 -2.04
C LEU A 42 -43.14 -11.62 -1.84
N SER A 43 -42.35 -11.68 -0.76
CA SER A 43 -41.16 -10.85 -0.59
C SER A 43 -39.98 -11.67 -1.07
N VAL A 44 -39.86 -11.81 -2.39
CA VAL A 44 -38.58 -12.18 -3.00
C VAL A 44 -37.68 -10.95 -2.85
N LEU A 45 -37.14 -10.79 -1.64
CA LEU A 45 -35.97 -9.95 -1.40
C LEU A 45 -34.84 -10.64 -2.15
N VAL A 46 -34.63 -10.20 -3.39
CA VAL A 46 -33.37 -10.40 -4.09
C VAL A 46 -32.31 -9.65 -3.27
N PHE A 47 -31.78 -10.30 -2.24
CA PHE A 47 -30.49 -9.96 -1.66
C PHE A 47 -29.44 -10.23 -2.73
N THR A 48 -29.31 -9.30 -3.67
CA THR A 48 -28.04 -9.14 -4.36
C THR A 48 -27.04 -8.77 -3.27
N THR A 49 -26.19 -9.72 -2.91
CA THR A 49 -24.95 -9.49 -2.15
C THR A 49 -24.02 -8.64 -3.01
N ARG A 50 -24.40 -7.38 -3.26
CA ARG A 50 -23.47 -6.37 -3.72
C ARG A 50 -22.46 -6.20 -2.59
N CYS A 51 -21.23 -6.59 -2.86
CA CYS A 51 -20.07 -6.33 -2.03
C CYS A 51 -19.84 -4.80 -1.96
N GLY A 52 -20.66 -4.09 -1.18
CA GLY A 52 -20.51 -2.66 -0.91
C GLY A 52 -19.51 -2.48 0.24
N GLY A 53 -18.24 -2.33 -0.10
CA GLY A 53 -17.16 -2.03 0.85
C GLY A 53 -17.29 -0.63 1.47
N TRP A 54 -16.18 0.06 1.68
CA TRP A 54 -16.14 1.41 2.26
C TRP A 54 -17.02 2.45 1.53
N GLY A 55 -17.43 2.19 0.29
CA GLY A 55 -18.38 3.02 -0.44
C GLY A 55 -19.73 3.24 0.27
N VAL A 56 -20.19 2.31 1.11
CA VAL A 56 -21.42 2.49 1.91
C VAL A 56 -21.18 3.40 3.13
N THR A 57 -19.94 3.46 3.62
CA THR A 57 -19.54 4.29 4.76
C THR A 57 -19.76 5.77 4.47
N HIS A 58 -19.47 6.26 3.26
CA HIS A 58 -19.70 7.68 2.90
C HIS A 58 -21.17 8.07 3.10
N SER A 59 -22.10 7.25 2.60
CA SER A 59 -23.54 7.44 2.76
C SER A 59 -23.96 7.43 4.24
N HIS A 60 -23.48 6.45 5.01
CA HIS A 60 -23.79 6.35 6.44
C HIS A 60 -23.33 7.57 7.24
N SER A 61 -22.20 8.16 6.84
CA SER A 61 -21.58 9.28 7.55
C SER A 61 -22.28 10.59 7.30
N VAL A 62 -22.71 10.83 6.06
CA VAL A 62 -23.59 11.96 5.73
C VAL A 62 -24.93 11.80 6.45
N THR A 63 -25.50 10.60 6.49
CA THR A 63 -26.74 10.32 7.23
C THR A 63 -26.61 10.63 8.71
N ALA A 64 -25.54 10.14 9.35
CA ALA A 64 -25.28 10.38 10.76
C ALA A 64 -25.02 11.86 11.05
N ALA A 65 -24.29 12.57 10.19
CA ALA A 65 -24.04 14.01 10.34
C ALA A 65 -25.34 14.82 10.24
N MET A 66 -26.21 14.52 9.27
CA MET A 66 -27.51 15.18 9.12
C MET A 66 -28.39 15.01 10.36
N ALA A 67 -28.36 13.83 11.00
CA ALA A 67 -29.10 13.57 12.22
C ALA A 67 -28.59 14.37 13.44
N MET A 68 -27.34 14.85 13.41
CA MET A 68 -26.75 15.68 14.48
C MET A 68 -27.07 17.18 14.32
N LEU A 69 -27.49 17.62 13.14
CA LEU A 69 -27.76 19.04 12.90
C LEU A 69 -28.99 19.52 13.69
N PRO A 70 -29.05 20.80 14.09
CA PRO A 70 -30.28 21.43 14.58
C PRO A 70 -31.47 21.24 13.64
N GLN A 71 -32.69 21.16 14.18
CA GLN A 71 -33.91 20.89 13.39
C GLN A 71 -34.12 21.88 12.23
N TRP A 72 -33.72 23.15 12.40
CA TRP A 72 -33.86 24.16 11.36
C TRP A 72 -32.88 23.94 10.19
N GLU A 73 -31.68 23.41 10.46
CA GLU A 73 -30.69 23.05 9.45
C GLU A 73 -31.12 21.79 8.69
N GLN A 74 -31.63 20.79 9.41
CA GLN A 74 -32.24 19.60 8.81
C GLN A 74 -33.39 19.98 7.86
N ALA A 75 -34.19 21.00 8.22
CA ALA A 75 -35.27 21.48 7.38
C ALA A 75 -34.77 22.13 6.08
N VAL A 76 -33.64 22.86 6.11
CA VAL A 76 -33.03 23.45 4.92
C VAL A 76 -32.50 22.36 3.98
N TRP A 77 -31.85 21.32 4.51
CA TRP A 77 -31.30 20.25 3.67
C TRP A 77 -32.32 19.23 3.21
N ARG A 78 -33.55 19.24 3.76
CA ARG A 78 -34.55 18.16 3.65
C ARG A 78 -34.64 17.52 2.26
N ASP A 79 -34.77 18.35 1.22
CA ASP A 79 -35.00 17.87 -0.13
C ASP A 79 -33.71 17.28 -0.76
N GLN A 80 -32.54 17.69 -0.28
CA GLN A 80 -31.24 17.30 -0.84
C GLN A 80 -30.57 16.14 -0.09
N VAL A 81 -31.05 15.79 1.11
CA VAL A 81 -30.45 14.71 1.93
C VAL A 81 -30.34 13.40 1.15
N ALA A 82 -31.36 13.05 0.36
CA ALA A 82 -31.36 11.82 -0.43
C ALA A 82 -30.21 11.78 -1.45
N ASP A 83 -30.03 12.86 -2.19
CA ASP A 83 -28.98 12.97 -3.21
C ASP A 83 -27.59 13.18 -2.61
N MET A 84 -27.49 13.94 -1.51
CA MET A 84 -26.25 14.07 -0.74
C MET A 84 -25.75 12.71 -0.25
N THR A 85 -26.66 11.88 0.25
CA THR A 85 -26.34 10.56 0.82
C THR A 85 -26.04 9.50 -0.25
N ARG A 86 -26.69 9.57 -1.42
CA ARG A 86 -26.58 8.50 -2.44
C ARG A 86 -25.68 8.85 -3.62
N SER A 87 -25.53 10.13 -3.93
CA SER A 87 -24.98 10.58 -5.21
C SER A 87 -23.85 11.60 -5.04
N TYR A 88 -24.07 12.69 -4.29
CA TYR A 88 -23.12 13.80 -4.22
C TYR A 88 -21.89 13.43 -3.38
N CYS A 89 -22.05 12.65 -2.32
CA CYS A 89 -20.93 12.07 -1.57
C CYS A 89 -20.14 11.00 -2.36
N MET A 90 -20.51 10.70 -3.60
CA MET A 90 -19.78 9.76 -4.48
C MET A 90 -19.15 10.48 -5.68
N PHE A 91 -19.17 11.82 -5.70
CA PHE A 91 -18.60 12.59 -6.81
C PHE A 91 -17.11 12.31 -7.04
N PRO A 92 -16.24 12.26 -6.00
CA PRO A 92 -14.82 11.95 -6.23
C PRO A 92 -14.58 10.58 -6.86
N ASP A 93 -15.28 9.55 -6.38
CA ASP A 93 -15.27 8.21 -7.00
C ASP A 93 -15.76 8.21 -8.45
N LYS A 94 -16.77 9.01 -8.78
CA LYS A 94 -17.26 9.15 -10.16
C LYS A 94 -16.23 9.81 -11.09
N ALA A 95 -15.38 10.70 -10.57
CA ALA A 95 -14.34 11.36 -11.35
C ALA A 95 -13.21 10.40 -11.77
N GLY A 96 -12.98 9.31 -11.03
CA GLY A 96 -11.83 8.41 -11.21
C GLY A 96 -11.98 7.32 -12.28
N GLY A 97 -13.15 7.13 -12.91
CA GLY A 97 -13.34 5.97 -13.79
C GLY A 97 -14.59 5.94 -14.65
N LYS A 98 -15.13 7.09 -15.05
CA LYS A 98 -16.38 7.15 -15.83
C LYS A 98 -16.23 7.97 -17.11
N THR A 99 -17.26 7.89 -17.95
CA THR A 99 -17.27 8.49 -19.29
C THR A 99 -17.04 10.01 -19.24
N PRO A 100 -16.60 10.65 -20.34
CA PRO A 100 -16.40 12.10 -20.39
C PRO A 100 -17.61 12.92 -19.91
N GLU A 101 -18.83 12.42 -20.13
CA GLU A 101 -20.07 13.06 -19.69
C GLU A 101 -20.17 13.14 -18.16
N VAL A 102 -19.86 12.03 -17.47
CA VAL A 102 -19.89 11.99 -16.00
C VAL A 102 -18.77 12.86 -15.42
N LEU A 103 -17.59 12.85 -16.04
CA LEU A 103 -16.49 13.71 -15.62
C LEU A 103 -16.87 15.19 -15.76
N ASN A 104 -17.51 15.58 -16.86
CA ASN A 104 -17.96 16.95 -17.08
C ASN A 104 -19.01 17.40 -16.05
N GLU A 105 -19.87 16.50 -15.60
CA GLU A 105 -20.86 16.77 -14.54
C GLU A 105 -20.20 17.07 -13.18
N VAL A 106 -19.23 16.24 -12.77
CA VAL A 106 -18.67 16.33 -11.40
C VAL A 106 -17.50 17.31 -11.29
N ARG A 107 -16.79 17.59 -12.39
CA ARG A 107 -15.59 18.43 -12.42
C ARG A 107 -15.76 19.81 -11.75
N PRO A 108 -16.87 20.55 -11.97
CA PRO A 108 -17.07 21.88 -11.36
C PRO A 108 -17.09 21.88 -9.83
N TYR A 109 -17.39 20.73 -9.21
CA TYR A 109 -17.55 20.58 -7.77
C TYR A 109 -16.32 20.00 -7.06
N LEU A 110 -15.33 19.55 -7.83
CA LEU A 110 -14.18 18.81 -7.30
C LEU A 110 -12.84 19.41 -7.68
N TYR A 111 -12.73 20.14 -8.79
CA TYR A 111 -11.44 20.66 -9.24
C TYR A 111 -11.28 22.13 -8.85
N TYR A 112 -10.23 22.42 -8.08
CA TYR A 112 -9.97 23.75 -7.53
C TYR A 112 -8.53 24.21 -7.75
N GLY A 113 -8.33 25.53 -7.67
CA GLY A 113 -7.05 26.18 -7.91
C GLY A 113 -6.61 26.16 -9.38
N GLU A 114 -5.64 27.01 -9.71
CA GLU A 114 -5.13 27.17 -11.09
C GLU A 114 -4.48 25.91 -11.64
N LYS A 115 -3.95 25.05 -10.76
CA LYS A 115 -3.33 23.76 -11.11
C LYS A 115 -4.36 22.66 -11.38
N GLY A 116 -5.65 22.91 -11.18
CA GLY A 116 -6.71 21.91 -11.34
C GLY A 116 -6.56 20.75 -10.35
N TRP A 117 -6.36 21.06 -9.06
CA TRP A 117 -6.26 20.02 -8.04
C TRP A 117 -7.62 19.38 -7.82
N LEU A 118 -7.62 18.06 -7.78
CA LEU A 118 -8.82 17.28 -7.46
C LEU A 118 -9.02 17.25 -5.93
N LEU A 119 -10.25 17.52 -5.49
CA LEU A 119 -10.72 17.34 -4.12
C LEU A 119 -11.02 15.87 -3.89
N HIS A 120 -9.98 15.06 -3.92
CA HIS A 120 -10.01 13.61 -3.76
C HIS A 120 -8.58 13.18 -3.46
N TYR A 121 -8.37 12.63 -2.27
CA TYR A 121 -7.05 12.33 -1.67
C TYR A 121 -6.01 13.47 -1.79
N PHE A 122 -5.19 13.69 -0.76
CA PHE A 122 -4.17 14.75 -0.79
C PHE A 122 -2.76 14.16 -0.87
N PRO A 123 -2.38 13.48 -1.98
CA PRO A 123 -1.00 13.05 -2.15
C PRO A 123 -0.15 14.31 -2.25
N ALA A 124 0.87 14.43 -1.41
CA ALA A 124 1.74 15.59 -1.40
C ALA A 124 3.14 15.16 -1.00
N GLU A 125 4.13 15.83 -1.57
CA GLU A 125 5.56 15.63 -1.33
C GLU A 125 6.02 16.03 0.08
N SER A 126 5.20 16.77 0.83
CA SER A 126 5.50 17.21 2.20
C SER A 126 4.22 17.54 2.99
N GLU A 127 4.34 17.62 4.31
CA GLU A 127 3.23 18.05 5.19
C GLU A 127 2.78 19.48 4.87
N ALA A 128 3.72 20.38 4.53
CA ALA A 128 3.42 21.74 4.13
C ALA A 128 2.58 21.78 2.83
N ALA A 129 2.95 20.98 1.83
CA ALA A 129 2.20 20.88 0.57
C ALA A 129 0.83 20.21 0.77
N ASN A 130 0.73 19.19 1.64
CA ASN A 130 -0.54 18.57 2.00
C ASN A 130 -1.48 19.58 2.67
N ARG A 131 -0.95 20.35 3.64
CA ARG A 131 -1.68 21.42 4.33
C ARG A 131 -2.16 22.49 3.36
N GLU A 132 -1.30 22.96 2.47
CA GLU A 132 -1.68 23.96 1.48
C GLU A 132 -2.84 23.48 0.61
N ARG A 133 -2.72 22.28 0.02
CA ARG A 133 -3.75 21.71 -0.86
C ARG A 133 -5.07 21.52 -0.12
N ALA A 134 -5.03 20.81 1.01
CA ALA A 134 -6.21 20.51 1.81
C ALA A 134 -6.91 21.79 2.30
N SER A 135 -6.19 22.71 2.94
CA SER A 135 -6.78 23.96 3.42
C SER A 135 -7.37 24.80 2.29
N ARG A 136 -6.70 24.94 1.15
CA ARG A 136 -7.25 25.68 -0.01
C ARG A 136 -8.52 25.04 -0.56
N GLY A 137 -8.55 23.71 -0.66
CA GLY A 137 -9.75 22.97 -1.08
C GLY A 137 -10.92 23.19 -0.11
N PHE A 138 -10.64 23.11 1.19
CA PHE A 138 -11.64 23.31 2.24
C PHE A 138 -12.22 24.73 2.25
N VAL A 139 -11.36 25.75 2.13
CA VAL A 139 -11.80 27.15 2.00
C VAL A 139 -12.67 27.32 0.75
N TRP A 140 -12.21 26.78 -0.39
CA TRP A 140 -12.93 26.89 -1.66
C TRP A 140 -14.34 26.27 -1.58
N VAL A 141 -14.48 25.08 -1.00
CA VAL A 141 -15.80 24.46 -0.80
C VAL A 141 -16.66 25.30 0.15
N ALA A 142 -16.12 25.72 1.30
CA ALA A 142 -16.88 26.53 2.26
C ALA A 142 -17.41 27.82 1.62
N GLN A 143 -16.60 28.50 0.80
CA GLN A 143 -17.01 29.69 0.05
C GLN A 143 -18.19 29.40 -0.88
N HIS A 144 -18.14 28.32 -1.64
CA HIS A 144 -19.21 27.96 -2.58
C HIS A 144 -20.49 27.54 -1.87
N VAL A 145 -20.39 26.69 -0.83
CA VAL A 145 -21.55 26.28 -0.03
C VAL A 145 -22.23 27.50 0.59
N ILE A 146 -21.48 28.40 1.24
CA ILE A 146 -22.04 29.61 1.85
C ILE A 146 -22.68 30.53 0.80
N SER A 147 -22.00 30.74 -0.34
CA SER A 147 -22.51 31.59 -1.41
C SER A 147 -23.79 31.05 -2.03
N ASP A 148 -23.82 29.76 -2.35
CA ASP A 148 -24.97 29.11 -2.98
C ASP A 148 -26.16 29.01 -2.00
N LEU A 149 -25.92 28.77 -0.70
CA LEU A 149 -26.96 28.84 0.33
C LEU A 149 -27.57 30.25 0.43
N LYS A 150 -26.74 31.31 0.41
CA LYS A 150 -27.22 32.71 0.41
C LYS A 150 -28.04 33.05 -0.83
N ALA A 151 -27.72 32.43 -1.96
CA ALA A 151 -28.45 32.60 -3.22
C ALA A 151 -29.72 31.74 -3.32
N GLY A 152 -29.96 30.82 -2.38
CA GLY A 152 -31.07 29.86 -2.44
C GLY A 152 -30.82 28.67 -3.40
N GLU A 153 -29.59 28.52 -3.90
CA GLU A 153 -29.17 27.47 -4.83
C GLU A 153 -28.84 26.17 -4.08
N LEU A 154 -29.83 25.59 -3.38
CA LEU A 154 -29.64 24.49 -2.44
C LEU A 154 -29.03 23.23 -3.06
N ASP A 155 -29.40 22.88 -4.30
CA ASP A 155 -28.83 21.72 -5.00
C ASP A 155 -27.33 21.92 -5.26
N ARG A 156 -26.93 23.11 -5.69
CA ARG A 156 -25.54 23.43 -6.00
C ARG A 156 -24.69 23.44 -4.73
N ALA A 157 -25.20 24.02 -3.65
CA ALA A 157 -24.58 23.95 -2.33
C ALA A 157 -24.41 22.49 -1.86
N ALA A 158 -25.45 21.66 -2.03
CA ALA A 158 -25.44 20.24 -1.67
C ALA A 158 -24.39 19.43 -2.47
N ARG A 159 -24.16 19.76 -3.75
CA ARG A 159 -23.13 19.12 -4.59
C ARG A 159 -21.71 19.42 -4.10
N TYR A 160 -21.41 20.67 -3.75
CA TYR A 160 -20.11 21.04 -3.15
C TYR A 160 -19.91 20.40 -1.78
N ALA A 161 -20.92 20.47 -0.92
CA ALA A 161 -20.92 19.86 0.40
C ALA A 161 -20.69 18.35 0.31
N GLY A 162 -21.45 17.66 -0.54
CA GLY A 162 -21.32 16.23 -0.81
C GLY A 162 -19.91 15.83 -1.26
N GLY A 163 -19.34 16.54 -2.24
CA GLY A 163 -17.98 16.27 -2.73
C GLY A 163 -16.92 16.33 -1.63
N LEU A 164 -17.00 17.31 -0.73
CA LEU A 164 -16.08 17.42 0.41
C LEU A 164 -16.28 16.33 1.45
N THR A 165 -17.53 15.95 1.76
CA THR A 165 -17.76 14.87 2.73
C THR A 165 -17.15 13.54 2.34
N HIS A 166 -17.08 13.24 1.04
CA HIS A 166 -16.36 12.08 0.55
C HIS A 166 -14.87 12.14 0.94
N THR A 167 -14.21 13.27 0.65
CA THR A 167 -12.79 13.49 0.98
C THR A 167 -12.53 13.38 2.49
N LEU A 168 -13.43 13.92 3.31
CA LEU A 168 -13.35 13.79 4.78
C LEU A 168 -13.57 12.33 5.21
N GLY A 169 -14.44 11.60 4.51
CA GLY A 169 -14.69 10.19 4.81
C GLY A 169 -13.62 9.23 4.37
N ASP A 170 -12.91 9.53 3.29
CA ASP A 170 -11.68 8.82 2.93
C ASP A 170 -10.60 8.98 4.00
N ALA A 171 -10.52 10.13 4.67
CA ALA A 171 -9.59 10.29 5.78
C ALA A 171 -9.80 9.25 6.89
N SER A 172 -11.06 8.79 7.06
CA SER A 172 -11.42 7.76 8.03
C SER A 172 -11.30 6.33 7.48
N CYS A 173 -11.09 6.19 6.18
CA CYS A 173 -10.90 4.91 5.49
C CYS A 173 -9.53 4.33 5.81
N PRO A 174 -9.41 3.04 6.17
CA PRO A 174 -8.12 2.42 6.45
C PRO A 174 -7.09 2.67 5.34
N ILE A 175 -7.46 2.47 4.07
CA ILE A 175 -6.55 2.62 2.93
C ILE A 175 -6.18 4.07 2.63
N HIS A 176 -7.15 4.99 2.62
CA HIS A 176 -6.89 6.39 2.29
C HIS A 176 -6.28 7.16 3.46
N SER A 177 -6.45 6.67 4.70
CA SER A 177 -5.76 7.23 5.87
C SER A 177 -4.24 7.12 5.76
N LEU A 178 -3.74 6.20 4.94
CA LEU A 178 -2.31 5.94 4.74
C LEU A 178 -1.69 6.83 3.66
N GLU A 179 -2.52 7.61 2.96
CA GLU A 179 -2.08 8.54 1.93
C GLU A 179 -1.57 9.86 2.55
N GLY A 180 -0.75 10.60 1.78
CA GLY A 180 -0.10 11.84 2.24
C GLY A 180 1.43 11.79 2.15
N PRO A 181 2.15 12.69 2.85
CA PRO A 181 3.60 12.89 2.64
C PRO A 181 4.52 11.75 3.03
N PHE A 182 3.98 10.74 3.72
CA PHE A 182 4.76 9.60 4.19
C PHE A 182 4.36 8.28 3.53
N ASP A 183 3.45 8.32 2.54
CA ASP A 183 2.84 7.15 1.87
C ASP A 183 2.97 5.85 2.67
N LEU A 184 2.11 5.70 3.67
CA LEU A 184 2.20 4.63 4.65
C LEU A 184 1.83 3.25 4.05
N ARG A 185 1.53 3.19 2.74
CA ARG A 185 1.18 1.95 2.05
C ARG A 185 2.36 0.98 1.91
N GLY A 186 3.59 1.48 1.94
CA GLY A 186 4.78 0.63 2.07
C GLY A 186 4.88 -0.04 3.45
N VAL A 187 4.45 0.66 4.52
CA VAL A 187 4.61 0.22 5.92
C VAL A 187 3.86 -1.06 6.19
N ILE A 188 2.59 -1.12 5.79
CA ILE A 188 1.73 -2.24 6.16
C ILE A 188 2.24 -3.55 5.56
N ASN A 189 2.75 -3.51 4.33
CA ASN A 189 3.33 -4.69 3.68
C ASN A 189 4.67 -5.12 4.29
N LEU A 190 5.36 -4.23 5.02
CA LEU A 190 6.65 -4.52 5.66
C LEU A 190 6.51 -4.99 7.11
N VAL A 191 5.50 -4.50 7.83
CA VAL A 191 5.37 -4.74 9.28
C VAL A 191 4.55 -5.99 9.61
N HIS A 192 3.70 -6.46 8.71
CA HIS A 192 2.98 -7.72 8.86
C HIS A 192 3.43 -8.70 7.77
N ALA A 193 4.13 -9.77 8.18
CA ALA A 193 4.31 -10.92 7.30
C ALA A 193 2.94 -11.50 6.96
N PRO A 194 2.69 -11.90 5.72
CA PRO A 194 1.47 -12.62 5.39
C PRO A 194 1.42 -13.94 6.21
N PRO A 195 0.22 -14.44 6.58
CA PRO A 195 0.09 -15.67 7.34
C PRO A 195 0.83 -16.82 6.65
N PRO A 196 1.53 -17.72 7.37
CA PRO A 196 2.23 -18.86 6.76
C PRO A 196 1.34 -19.74 5.87
N GLU A 197 0.08 -19.89 6.26
CA GLU A 197 -0.98 -20.61 5.55
C GLU A 197 -1.54 -19.87 4.34
N ASP A 198 -1.39 -18.54 4.29
CA ASP A 198 -1.70 -17.72 3.12
C ASP A 198 -0.64 -16.63 2.89
N PRO A 199 0.54 -16.98 2.34
CA PRO A 199 1.65 -16.04 2.14
C PRO A 199 1.34 -14.95 1.09
N TYR A 200 0.10 -14.91 0.59
CA TYR A 200 -0.44 -14.01 -0.40
C TYR A 200 -1.65 -13.26 0.15
N PHE A 201 -1.79 -13.21 1.48
CA PHE A 201 -2.78 -12.41 2.12
C PHE A 201 -2.51 -10.93 1.87
N ASN A 202 -3.51 -10.21 1.36
CA ASN A 202 -3.40 -8.77 1.15
C ASN A 202 -4.39 -8.00 2.00
N VAL A 203 -3.80 -7.39 3.03
CA VAL A 203 -4.42 -6.46 3.96
C VAL A 203 -5.20 -5.31 3.29
N TRP A 204 -4.76 -4.81 2.13
CA TRP A 204 -5.44 -3.76 1.36
C TRP A 204 -6.78 -4.23 0.82
N ALA A 205 -6.79 -5.44 0.26
CA ALA A 205 -8.03 -6.04 -0.21
C ALA A 205 -8.98 -6.31 0.95
N ALA A 206 -8.44 -6.74 2.09
CA ALA A 206 -9.20 -6.95 3.32
C ALA A 206 -9.78 -5.63 3.88
N PHE A 207 -9.05 -4.51 3.85
CA PHE A 207 -9.62 -3.20 4.20
C PHE A 207 -10.76 -2.79 3.26
N TRP A 208 -10.64 -3.08 1.96
CA TRP A 208 -11.69 -2.79 0.98
C TRP A 208 -12.95 -3.63 1.16
N SER A 209 -12.81 -4.91 1.52
CA SER A 209 -13.93 -5.83 1.69
C SER A 209 -14.43 -5.98 3.13
N GLY A 210 -13.65 -5.54 4.10
CA GLY A 210 -13.69 -6.05 5.46
C GLY A 210 -14.78 -5.46 6.33
N GLY A 211 -15.21 -4.21 6.16
CA GLY A 211 -16.35 -3.83 7.00
C GLY A 211 -17.13 -2.60 6.67
N ARG A 212 -18.27 -2.59 7.33
CA ARG A 212 -19.41 -1.70 7.14
C ARG A 212 -19.80 -1.22 8.53
N PRO A 213 -19.30 -0.07 8.98
CA PRO A 213 -19.82 0.48 10.21
C PRO A 213 -21.28 0.87 9.94
N GLU A 214 -22.18 0.48 10.84
CA GLU A 214 -23.61 0.76 10.70
C GLU A 214 -23.86 2.26 10.91
N ALA A 215 -24.74 2.89 10.13
CA ALA A 215 -25.03 4.31 10.29
C ALA A 215 -25.47 4.67 11.72
N SER A 216 -26.27 3.81 12.35
CA SER A 216 -26.71 3.93 13.75
C SER A 216 -25.54 3.97 14.73
N SER A 217 -24.51 3.15 14.51
CA SER A 217 -23.31 3.09 15.35
C SER A 217 -22.40 4.31 15.20
N MET A 218 -22.59 5.10 14.15
CA MET A 218 -21.87 6.35 13.92
C MET A 218 -22.58 7.58 14.50
N ILE A 219 -23.87 7.46 14.85
CA ILE A 219 -24.60 8.54 15.51
C ILE A 219 -24.03 8.69 16.93
N THR A 220 -23.32 9.78 17.15
CA THR A 220 -22.89 10.17 18.50
C THR A 220 -24.07 10.81 19.22
N GLN A 221 -24.73 10.05 20.09
CA GLN A 221 -25.79 10.58 20.95
C GLN A 221 -25.26 11.75 21.79
N GLY A 222 -25.99 12.86 21.79
CA GLY A 222 -25.64 14.07 22.54
C GLY A 222 -24.50 14.89 21.95
N TYR A 223 -24.05 14.62 20.72
CA TYR A 223 -23.12 15.53 20.03
C TYR A 223 -23.87 16.74 19.46
N GLU A 224 -23.42 17.93 19.85
CA GLU A 224 -23.89 19.19 19.28
C GLU A 224 -22.81 19.73 18.33
N PRO A 225 -23.15 20.00 17.05
CA PRO A 225 -22.22 20.57 16.10
C PRO A 225 -21.65 21.90 16.61
N CYS A 226 -20.36 22.13 16.36
CA CYS A 226 -19.69 23.36 16.77
C CYS A 226 -19.22 24.18 15.56
N LEU A 227 -19.16 25.51 15.73
CA LEU A 227 -18.61 26.39 14.71
C LEU A 227 -17.11 26.16 14.53
N LEU A 228 -16.72 25.88 13.28
CA LEU A 228 -15.35 25.81 12.82
C LEU A 228 -14.79 27.19 12.47
N GLY A 229 -15.61 28.24 12.35
CA GLY A 229 -15.12 29.58 12.07
C GLY A 229 -16.21 30.52 11.60
N GLU A 230 -15.93 31.81 11.67
CA GLU A 230 -16.86 32.87 11.23
C GLU A 230 -16.64 33.26 9.77
N THR A 231 -15.58 32.73 9.15
CA THR A 231 -15.24 32.97 7.75
C THR A 231 -14.86 31.65 7.07
N PRO A 232 -14.99 31.56 5.73
CA PRO A 232 -14.53 30.39 5.00
C PRO A 232 -13.05 30.07 5.23
N ALA A 233 -12.21 31.10 5.40
CA ALA A 233 -10.78 30.95 5.68
C ALA A 233 -10.54 30.28 7.04
N GLU A 234 -11.27 30.70 8.07
CA GLU A 234 -11.21 30.11 9.40
C GLU A 234 -11.75 28.67 9.41
N ILE A 235 -12.89 28.43 8.75
CA ILE A 235 -13.45 27.08 8.57
C ILE A 235 -12.41 26.15 7.93
N GLY A 236 -11.78 26.56 6.81
CA GLY A 236 -10.81 25.72 6.11
C GLY A 236 -9.56 25.43 6.94
N ALA A 237 -9.12 26.38 7.78
CA ALA A 237 -8.00 26.17 8.70
C ALA A 237 -8.35 25.15 9.79
N HIS A 238 -9.47 25.35 10.50
CA HIS A 238 -9.88 24.43 11.57
C HIS A 238 -10.29 23.05 11.04
N LEU A 239 -10.90 22.99 9.86
CA LEU A 239 -11.24 21.73 9.19
C LEU A 239 -9.99 20.92 8.85
N TYR A 240 -8.86 21.56 8.54
CA TYR A 240 -7.59 20.83 8.33
C TYR A 240 -7.10 20.12 9.59
N PHE A 241 -7.21 20.74 10.77
CA PHE A 241 -6.86 20.06 12.02
C PHE A 241 -7.79 18.89 12.32
N ARG A 242 -9.10 19.07 12.08
CA ARG A 242 -10.07 17.98 12.20
C ARG A 242 -9.78 16.84 11.22
N TYR A 243 -9.43 17.16 9.97
CA TYR A 243 -8.99 16.19 8.97
C TYR A 243 -7.75 15.41 9.44
N ARG A 244 -6.75 16.08 10.01
CA ARG A 244 -5.57 15.43 10.60
C ARG A 244 -5.92 14.55 11.81
N ASP A 245 -6.83 14.99 12.66
CA ASP A 245 -7.31 14.20 13.81
C ASP A 245 -7.95 12.89 13.33
N ILE A 246 -8.78 12.95 12.27
CA ILE A 246 -9.38 11.75 11.65
C ILE A 246 -8.28 10.81 11.15
N LEU A 247 -7.31 11.32 10.37
CA LEU A 247 -6.20 10.50 9.87
C LEU A 247 -5.43 9.83 11.00
N ALA A 248 -5.06 10.59 12.03
CA ALA A 248 -4.30 10.08 13.17
C ALA A 248 -5.09 9.02 13.94
N GLN A 249 -6.39 9.24 14.16
CA GLN A 249 -7.24 8.27 14.84
C GLN A 249 -7.38 6.98 14.04
N THR A 250 -7.68 7.06 12.74
CA THR A 250 -7.80 5.88 11.89
C THR A 250 -6.49 5.11 11.85
N ARG A 251 -5.35 5.78 11.69
CA ARG A 251 -4.02 5.15 11.68
C ARG A 251 -3.73 4.34 12.94
N ARG A 252 -4.09 4.85 14.13
CA ARG A 252 -3.92 4.15 15.40
C ARG A 252 -4.75 2.87 15.52
N GLN A 253 -5.85 2.78 14.78
CA GLN A 253 -6.69 1.59 14.77
C GLN A 253 -6.21 0.53 13.77
N LEU A 254 -5.28 0.88 12.87
CA LEU A 254 -4.88 -0.03 11.78
C LEU A 254 -4.20 -1.30 12.26
N VAL A 255 -3.41 -1.27 13.33
CA VAL A 255 -2.74 -2.49 13.81
C VAL A 255 -3.77 -3.50 14.32
N GLU A 256 -4.70 -3.06 15.15
CA GLU A 256 -5.78 -3.92 15.66
C GLU A 256 -6.72 -4.38 14.54
N ALA A 257 -6.96 -3.50 13.56
CA ALA A 257 -7.68 -3.80 12.34
C ALA A 257 -7.06 -4.96 11.57
N ILE A 258 -5.74 -4.90 11.41
CA ILE A 258 -4.94 -5.93 10.76
C ILE A 258 -4.97 -7.21 11.59
N ASP A 259 -4.81 -7.13 12.90
CA ASP A 259 -4.87 -8.30 13.77
C ASP A 259 -6.22 -9.03 13.63
N CYS A 260 -7.36 -8.31 13.66
CA CYS A 260 -8.68 -8.90 13.42
C CYS A 260 -8.78 -9.57 12.04
N ILE A 261 -8.21 -8.92 11.03
CA ILE A 261 -8.15 -9.42 9.66
C ILE A 261 -7.33 -10.73 9.60
N TYR A 262 -6.19 -10.79 10.29
CA TYR A 262 -5.28 -11.93 10.29
C TYR A 262 -5.79 -13.10 11.15
N THR A 263 -6.51 -12.83 12.24
CA THR A 263 -7.16 -13.87 13.05
C THR A 263 -8.47 -14.37 12.45
N ASN A 264 -8.83 -13.91 11.24
CA ASN A 264 -10.10 -14.18 10.58
C ASN A 264 -11.29 -13.92 11.52
N GLU A 265 -11.21 -12.83 12.28
CA GLU A 265 -12.23 -12.44 13.25
C GLU A 265 -13.56 -12.22 12.52
N PRO A 266 -14.68 -12.82 12.98
CA PRO A 266 -15.97 -12.65 12.33
C PRO A 266 -16.36 -11.17 12.22
N HIS A 267 -16.88 -10.77 11.05
CA HIS A 267 -17.25 -9.37 10.76
C HIS A 267 -18.35 -8.80 11.69
N ASP A 268 -19.10 -9.66 12.37
CA ASP A 268 -20.15 -9.32 13.34
C ASP A 268 -19.65 -9.37 14.80
N SER A 269 -18.41 -9.80 15.03
CA SER A 269 -17.81 -9.79 16.37
C SER A 269 -17.77 -8.38 16.96
N GLU A 270 -17.85 -8.31 18.29
CA GLU A 270 -17.76 -7.04 19.01
C GLU A 270 -16.42 -6.35 18.76
N ARG A 271 -15.32 -7.13 18.73
CA ARG A 271 -13.98 -6.63 18.43
C ARG A 271 -13.91 -6.01 17.04
N TRP A 272 -14.33 -6.75 16.00
CA TRP A 272 -14.34 -6.24 14.62
C TRP A 272 -15.16 -4.95 14.47
N ARG A 273 -16.40 -4.95 14.97
CA ARG A 273 -17.26 -3.77 14.93
C ARG A 273 -16.68 -2.61 15.74
N GLY A 274 -16.10 -2.90 16.90
CA GLY A 274 -15.46 -1.93 17.76
C GLY A 274 -14.36 -1.14 17.05
N VAL A 275 -13.45 -1.83 16.34
CA VAL A 275 -12.37 -1.15 15.60
C VAL A 275 -12.94 -0.25 14.50
N TRP A 276 -13.90 -0.75 13.70
CA TRP A 276 -14.42 0.00 12.54
C TRP A 276 -15.27 1.19 12.98
N ASN A 277 -16.02 1.04 14.06
CA ASN A 277 -16.75 2.14 14.66
C ASN A 277 -15.77 3.21 15.15
N ARG A 278 -14.69 2.84 15.86
CA ARG A 278 -13.66 3.81 16.28
C ARG A 278 -13.01 4.56 15.12
N MET A 279 -12.83 3.94 13.96
CA MET A 279 -12.35 4.63 12.74
C MET A 279 -13.41 5.59 12.17
N GLY A 280 -14.68 5.16 12.10
CA GLY A 280 -15.76 5.93 11.48
C GLY A 280 -16.40 7.02 12.37
N LEU A 281 -16.19 6.99 13.68
CA LEU A 281 -16.95 7.80 14.66
C LEU A 281 -16.71 9.32 14.59
N VAL A 282 -15.50 9.76 14.22
CA VAL A 282 -15.16 11.20 14.25
C VAL A 282 -15.61 11.94 13.01
N MET A 283 -15.68 11.26 11.87
CA MET A 283 -16.04 11.87 10.60
C MET A 283 -17.43 12.53 10.60
N PRO A 284 -18.53 11.88 11.05
CA PRO A 284 -19.85 12.51 11.06
C PRO A 284 -19.90 13.80 11.87
N ARG A 285 -19.14 13.89 12.96
CA ARG A 285 -19.02 15.10 13.79
C ARG A 285 -18.38 16.24 13.01
N VAL A 286 -17.29 15.95 12.31
CA VAL A 286 -16.58 16.94 11.49
C VAL A 286 -17.41 17.40 10.29
N ILE A 287 -18.19 16.49 9.68
CA ILE A 287 -19.14 16.84 8.63
C ILE A 287 -20.26 17.74 9.20
N ALA A 288 -20.79 17.40 10.37
CA ALA A 288 -21.83 18.19 11.01
C ALA A 288 -21.33 19.59 11.39
N ASP A 289 -20.13 19.71 11.97
CA ASP A 289 -19.47 20.97 12.27
C ASP A 289 -19.30 21.85 11.01
N LEU A 290 -18.89 21.24 9.88
CA LEU A 290 -18.77 21.94 8.59
C LEU A 290 -20.11 22.47 8.10
N TYR A 291 -21.15 21.64 8.10
CA TYR A 291 -22.48 22.02 7.63
C TYR A 291 -23.07 23.12 8.51
N HIS A 292 -23.03 22.94 9.83
CA HIS A 292 -23.48 23.90 10.81
C HIS A 292 -22.76 25.25 10.63
N SER A 293 -21.43 25.25 10.50
CA SER A 293 -20.66 26.49 10.26
C SER A 293 -21.07 27.22 8.99
N CYS A 294 -21.23 26.49 7.87
CA CYS A 294 -21.64 27.09 6.62
C CYS A 294 -23.07 27.65 6.70
N MET A 295 -23.98 26.96 7.39
CA MET A 295 -25.36 27.38 7.56
C MET A 295 -25.48 28.60 8.49
N CYS A 296 -24.80 28.61 9.63
CA CYS A 296 -24.81 29.77 10.52
C CYS A 296 -24.28 31.03 9.83
N ILE A 297 -23.25 30.92 8.98
CA ILE A 297 -22.76 32.06 8.18
C ILE A 297 -23.74 32.44 7.05
N ALA A 298 -24.32 31.45 6.36
CA ALA A 298 -25.22 31.71 5.23
C ALA A 298 -26.51 32.40 5.67
N PHE A 299 -27.07 31.98 6.81
CA PHE A 299 -28.34 32.48 7.35
C PHE A 299 -28.20 33.55 8.43
N ASP A 300 -26.97 33.99 8.73
CA ASP A 300 -26.65 34.97 9.78
C ASP A 300 -27.19 34.56 11.18
N ARG A 301 -26.94 33.30 11.55
CA ARG A 301 -27.46 32.65 12.78
C ARG A 301 -26.37 32.17 13.73
N ILE A 302 -25.34 32.99 13.97
CA ILE A 302 -24.29 32.67 14.95
C ILE A 302 -24.76 33.10 16.35
N THR A 303 -24.94 32.14 17.25
CA THR A 303 -25.38 32.38 18.64
C THR A 303 -24.22 32.71 19.60
N ALA A 304 -24.53 32.97 20.87
CA ALA A 304 -23.50 33.15 21.91
C ALA A 304 -22.82 31.83 22.29
N GLU A 305 -23.58 30.74 22.31
CA GLU A 305 -23.09 29.38 22.58
C GLU A 305 -22.12 28.91 21.49
N ASP A 306 -22.48 29.15 20.24
CA ASP A 306 -21.64 29.01 19.07
C ASP A 306 -20.27 29.69 19.19
N ARG A 307 -20.27 30.96 19.64
CA ARG A 307 -19.04 31.73 19.86
C ARG A 307 -18.21 31.17 21.00
N ALA A 308 -18.84 30.66 22.06
CA ALA A 308 -18.16 30.00 23.16
C ALA A 308 -17.50 28.68 22.71
N GLY A 309 -18.22 27.87 21.90
CA GLY A 309 -17.68 26.67 21.28
C GLY A 309 -16.51 26.96 20.34
N LEU A 310 -16.64 27.99 19.49
CA LEU A 310 -15.56 28.43 18.61
C LEU A 310 -14.33 28.91 19.39
N ALA A 311 -14.49 29.55 20.55
CA ALA A 311 -13.35 29.93 21.39
C ALA A 311 -12.55 28.71 21.88
N ALA A 312 -13.22 27.60 22.19
CA ALA A 312 -12.55 26.34 22.53
C ALA A 312 -11.83 25.73 21.32
N VAL A 313 -12.44 25.80 20.12
CA VAL A 313 -11.80 25.38 18.87
C VAL A 313 -10.54 26.20 18.61
N ARG A 314 -10.62 27.54 18.68
CA ARG A 314 -9.49 28.49 18.53
C ARG A 314 -8.38 28.22 19.54
N LYS A 315 -8.73 27.94 20.80
CA LYS A 315 -7.76 27.60 21.85
C LYS A 315 -7.01 26.30 21.52
N ARG A 316 -7.74 25.23 21.19
CA ARG A 316 -7.13 23.95 20.80
C ARG A 316 -6.26 24.09 19.55
N ALA A 317 -6.69 24.91 18.61
CA ALA A 317 -5.94 25.30 17.42
C ALA A 317 -4.61 25.99 17.78
N ALA A 318 -4.62 26.95 18.70
CA ALA A 318 -3.43 27.66 19.16
C ALA A 318 -2.45 26.74 19.91
N GLU A 319 -2.94 25.77 20.67
CA GLU A 319 -2.12 24.78 21.38
C GLU A 319 -1.46 23.74 20.45
N ASN A 320 -2.04 23.49 19.27
CA ASN A 320 -1.50 22.57 18.26
C ASN A 320 -0.63 23.25 17.17
N ASP A 321 -0.04 24.41 17.50
CA ASP A 321 0.85 25.20 16.63
C ASP A 321 0.17 25.66 15.31
N LEU A 322 -0.98 26.34 15.44
CA LEU A 322 -1.40 27.31 14.43
C LEU A 322 -0.61 28.62 14.62
N PRO A 323 0.00 29.19 13.55
CA PRO A 323 0.31 30.60 13.59
C PRO A 323 -1.02 31.35 13.66
N ALA A 324 -1.28 31.96 14.80
CA ALA A 324 -2.40 32.85 15.02
C ALA A 324 -2.28 34.04 14.07
N GLN A 325 -2.93 33.93 12.90
CA GLN A 325 -3.53 35.00 12.08
C GLN A 325 -4.01 34.38 10.77
N CYS A 326 -5.24 33.87 10.76
CA CYS A 326 -5.97 33.60 9.52
C CYS A 326 -6.48 34.95 8.98
N VAL A 327 -5.56 35.73 8.44
CA VAL A 327 -5.85 36.72 7.39
C VAL A 327 -5.16 36.15 6.18
N LEU A 328 -5.91 35.67 5.18
CA LEU A 328 -5.32 35.43 3.85
C LEU A 328 -5.07 36.81 3.24
N PRO A 329 -3.83 37.30 3.14
CA PRO A 329 -3.57 38.55 2.45
C PRO A 329 -3.36 38.23 0.95
N ASP A 330 -3.74 39.17 0.10
CA ASP A 330 -3.33 39.17 -1.31
C ASP A 330 -1.82 38.92 -1.39
N TRP A 331 -1.43 37.87 -2.11
CA TRP A 331 -0.11 37.27 -2.12
C TRP A 331 1.00 38.29 -2.45
N PRO A 332 1.89 38.66 -1.51
CA PRO A 332 3.08 39.47 -1.82
C PRO A 332 4.31 38.55 -1.87
N THR A 333 5.05 38.65 -2.97
CA THR A 333 6.16 37.79 -3.38
C THR A 333 7.48 37.93 -2.58
N ALA A 334 7.52 38.48 -1.37
CA ALA A 334 8.80 38.61 -0.65
C ALA A 334 8.68 38.58 0.89
N TRP A 335 9.15 37.49 1.50
CA TRP A 335 9.55 37.45 2.91
C TRP A 335 11.07 37.33 2.99
N SER A 336 11.69 38.07 3.91
CA SER A 336 13.15 38.16 3.99
C SER A 336 13.79 36.81 4.37
N PRO A 337 14.98 36.48 3.83
CA PRO A 337 15.67 35.21 4.08
C PRO A 337 15.99 34.91 5.55
N GLN A 338 15.90 35.88 6.45
CA GLN A 338 16.22 35.73 7.87
C GLN A 338 15.02 35.21 8.68
N ALA A 339 13.80 35.65 8.35
CA ALA A 339 12.57 35.19 9.01
C ALA A 339 12.25 33.72 8.68
N ARG A 340 12.53 33.27 7.43
CA ARG A 340 12.42 31.85 7.04
C ARG A 340 13.37 30.94 7.82
N ARG A 341 14.52 31.45 8.25
CA ARG A 341 15.56 30.67 8.95
C ARG A 341 15.29 30.51 10.45
N GLN A 342 14.60 31.44 11.09
CA GLN A 342 14.35 31.38 12.53
C GLN A 342 13.14 30.50 12.91
N ILE A 343 12.17 30.34 11.99
CA ILE A 343 10.95 29.55 12.24
C ILE A 343 11.16 28.06 11.92
N ALA A 344 12.01 27.74 10.92
CA ALA A 344 12.35 26.34 10.61
C ALA A 344 13.17 25.65 11.73
N ALA A 345 13.85 26.41 12.59
CA ALA A 345 14.86 25.90 13.52
C ALA A 345 14.35 25.52 14.93
N ALA A 346 13.07 25.72 15.27
CA ALA A 346 12.65 25.77 16.68
C ALA A 346 11.82 24.58 17.20
N SER A 347 10.97 23.92 16.42
CA SER A 347 9.96 23.01 17.01
C SER A 347 10.21 21.52 16.73
N LEU A 348 10.80 21.17 15.59
CA LEU A 348 11.15 19.78 15.24
C LEU A 348 12.62 19.45 15.55
N ASP A 349 13.50 20.46 15.45
CA ASP A 349 14.96 20.28 15.52
C ASP A 349 15.47 19.90 16.90
N ARG A 350 14.79 20.23 18.01
CA ARG A 350 15.26 19.84 19.36
C ARG A 350 14.94 18.39 19.73
N LEU A 351 13.78 17.88 19.30
CA LEU A 351 13.39 16.48 19.48
C LEU A 351 14.15 15.59 18.48
N ASN A 352 14.34 16.05 17.24
CA ASN A 352 15.25 15.43 16.29
C ASN A 352 16.70 15.51 16.76
N ALA A 353 17.21 16.61 17.32
CA ALA A 353 18.61 16.74 17.72
C ALA A 353 19.02 15.79 18.86
N ALA A 354 18.12 15.41 19.77
CA ALA A 354 18.43 14.43 20.81
C ALA A 354 18.55 13.01 20.24
N GLY A 355 17.61 12.60 19.37
CA GLY A 355 17.69 11.32 18.65
C GLY A 355 18.83 11.29 17.63
N MET A 356 18.99 12.36 16.87
CA MET A 356 20.07 12.56 15.90
C MET A 356 21.43 12.65 16.59
N ALA A 357 21.60 13.25 17.78
CA ALA A 357 22.89 13.27 18.47
C ALA A 357 23.31 11.90 19.04
N VAL A 358 22.37 10.98 19.25
CA VAL A 358 22.65 9.58 19.54
C VAL A 358 23.06 8.86 18.25
N LEU A 359 22.33 9.08 17.16
CA LEU A 359 22.64 8.55 15.84
C LEU A 359 23.97 9.09 15.28
N GLU A 360 24.29 10.36 15.45
CA GLU A 360 25.54 11.02 15.03
C GLU A 360 26.72 10.44 15.81
N ARG A 361 26.53 10.13 17.10
CA ARG A 361 27.55 9.43 17.92
C ARG A 361 27.79 7.99 17.47
N GLN A 362 26.75 7.29 16.99
CA GLN A 362 26.87 5.96 16.40
C GLN A 362 27.44 6.00 14.95
N ARG A 363 27.16 7.09 14.23
CA ARG A 363 27.56 7.35 12.84
C ARG A 363 29.01 7.81 12.71
N GLN A 364 29.55 8.54 13.69
CA GLN A 364 30.90 9.13 13.61
C GLN A 364 32.02 8.09 13.41
N PRO A 365 32.03 6.92 14.08
CA PRO A 365 33.01 5.87 13.81
C PRO A 365 32.91 5.32 12.38
N VAL A 366 31.69 5.15 11.85
CA VAL A 366 31.44 4.66 10.49
C VAL A 366 31.88 5.70 9.44
N LEU A 367 31.60 6.99 9.66
CA LEU A 367 32.04 8.08 8.79
C LEU A 367 33.57 8.24 8.79
N ASN A 368 34.22 8.05 9.93
CA ASN A 368 35.67 8.08 10.03
C ASN A 368 36.30 6.92 9.24
N ALA A 369 35.75 5.70 9.39
CA ALA A 369 36.20 4.53 8.62
C ALA A 369 35.91 4.67 7.11
N ALA A 370 34.79 5.29 6.73
CA ALA A 370 34.43 5.58 5.34
C ALA A 370 35.33 6.64 4.69
N ALA A 371 35.80 7.62 5.47
CA ALA A 371 36.74 8.63 5.01
C ALA A 371 38.16 8.08 4.81
N GLU A 372 38.56 7.06 5.58
CA GLU A 372 39.85 6.37 5.41
C GLU A 372 39.90 5.41 4.20
N LEU A 373 38.74 4.97 3.69
CA LEU A 373 38.60 4.03 2.57
C LEU A 373 38.27 4.70 1.21
N ASP A 374 38.35 6.03 1.12
CA ASP A 374 38.04 6.86 -0.06
C ASP A 374 36.65 6.61 -0.67
N LEU A 375 35.64 6.40 0.19
CA LEU A 375 34.24 6.16 -0.22
C LEU A 375 33.51 7.42 -0.72
N ARG A 376 34.19 8.58 -0.75
CA ARG A 376 33.59 9.88 -1.15
C ARG A 376 33.42 9.99 -2.66
N ASP A 377 34.36 9.47 -3.44
CA ASP A 377 34.32 9.52 -4.91
C ASP A 377 33.32 8.51 -5.52
N ALA A 378 32.88 7.51 -4.74
CA ALA A 378 31.82 6.57 -5.11
C ALA A 378 30.40 7.05 -4.74
N GLY A 379 30.24 8.26 -4.16
CA GLY A 379 28.93 8.79 -3.75
C GLY A 379 28.36 8.18 -2.45
N LEU A 380 29.18 7.49 -1.65
CA LEU A 380 28.75 6.68 -0.50
C LEU A 380 28.79 7.42 0.86
N ALA A 381 28.94 8.76 0.88
CA ALA A 381 29.19 9.55 2.11
C ALA A 381 27.95 9.86 2.99
N GLN A 382 26.76 9.29 2.71
CA GLN A 382 25.53 9.53 3.49
C GLN A 382 24.95 8.20 4.04
N PRO A 383 25.33 7.78 5.27
CA PRO A 383 24.91 6.50 5.87
C PRO A 383 23.40 6.28 6.03
N GLY A 384 22.56 7.30 5.82
CA GLY A 384 21.10 7.18 5.83
C GLY A 384 20.45 6.98 4.46
N ASN A 385 21.13 7.34 3.37
CA ASN A 385 20.57 7.33 2.01
C ASN A 385 21.28 6.36 1.04
N VAL A 386 22.40 5.78 1.43
CA VAL A 386 23.31 5.03 0.56
C VAL A 386 22.89 3.57 0.31
N LEU A 387 21.88 3.04 0.99
CA LEU A 387 21.37 1.68 0.72
C LEU A 387 19.91 1.70 0.25
N ASN A 388 19.50 2.86 -0.27
CA ASN A 388 18.12 3.14 -0.63
C ASN A 388 17.83 2.87 -2.11
N ASP A 389 18.85 2.68 -2.96
CA ASP A 389 18.70 2.32 -4.37
C ASP A 389 19.49 1.02 -4.63
N TYR A 390 19.04 0.22 -5.60
CA TYR A 390 19.76 -0.99 -5.99
C TYR A 390 21.21 -0.69 -6.35
N ASN A 391 21.43 0.39 -7.09
CA ASN A 391 22.77 0.75 -7.57
C ASN A 391 23.73 0.98 -6.40
N THR A 392 23.24 1.61 -5.34
CA THR A 392 24.09 1.95 -4.20
C THR A 392 24.35 0.73 -3.31
N THR A 393 23.37 -0.16 -3.12
CA THR A 393 23.57 -1.42 -2.37
C THR A 393 24.47 -2.40 -3.11
N ALA A 394 24.24 -2.61 -4.41
CA ALA A 394 25.10 -3.46 -5.23
C ALA A 394 26.53 -2.91 -5.26
N ALA A 395 26.71 -1.61 -5.48
CA ALA A 395 28.03 -0.97 -5.45
C ALA A 395 28.70 -1.09 -4.08
N ALA A 396 27.97 -0.97 -2.97
CA ALA A 396 28.52 -1.17 -1.64
C ALA A 396 29.03 -2.60 -1.43
N VAL A 397 28.26 -3.62 -1.84
CA VAL A 397 28.70 -5.02 -1.79
C VAL A 397 29.94 -5.23 -2.66
N GLN A 398 29.89 -4.78 -3.91
CA GLN A 398 30.99 -4.87 -4.86
C GLN A 398 32.28 -4.25 -4.30
N HIS A 399 32.17 -3.04 -3.75
CA HIS A 399 33.29 -2.31 -3.16
C HIS A 399 33.91 -3.09 -2.00
N HIS A 400 33.10 -3.52 -1.02
CA HIS A 400 33.61 -4.22 0.16
C HIS A 400 34.21 -5.59 -0.20
N VAL A 401 33.56 -6.37 -1.06
CA VAL A 401 34.11 -7.65 -1.54
C VAL A 401 35.44 -7.42 -2.26
N THR A 402 35.53 -6.40 -3.13
CA THR A 402 36.77 -6.05 -3.83
C THR A 402 37.87 -5.64 -2.86
N ALA A 403 37.57 -4.78 -1.90
CA ALA A 403 38.54 -4.26 -0.93
C ALA A 403 39.12 -5.39 -0.06
N ILE A 404 38.25 -6.25 0.47
CA ILE A 404 38.66 -7.40 1.29
C ILE A 404 39.48 -8.37 0.44
N ALA A 405 38.98 -8.74 -0.75
CA ALA A 405 39.65 -9.72 -1.59
C ALA A 405 41.03 -9.22 -2.09
N ARG A 406 41.14 -7.94 -2.43
CA ARG A 406 42.41 -7.30 -2.85
C ARG A 406 43.42 -7.27 -1.70
N ALA A 407 42.98 -6.89 -0.50
CA ALA A 407 43.86 -6.88 0.67
C ALA A 407 44.38 -8.28 1.02
N LEU A 408 43.49 -9.28 1.04
CA LEU A 408 43.87 -10.69 1.25
C LEU A 408 44.84 -11.19 0.18
N ARG A 409 44.58 -10.90 -1.10
CA ARG A 409 45.47 -11.30 -2.21
C ARG A 409 46.87 -10.66 -2.10
N ASN A 410 46.95 -9.47 -1.54
CA ASN A 410 48.21 -8.75 -1.33
C ASN A 410 48.93 -9.15 -0.02
N GLY A 411 48.32 -10.01 0.82
CA GLY A 411 48.86 -10.37 2.13
C GLY A 411 48.75 -9.27 3.19
N ASP A 412 47.89 -8.26 2.98
CA ASP A 412 47.63 -7.20 3.96
C ASP A 412 46.43 -7.59 4.85
N ASP A 413 46.68 -8.49 5.79
CA ASP A 413 45.67 -9.03 6.71
C ASP A 413 45.00 -7.93 7.54
N GLN A 414 45.73 -6.85 7.85
CA GLN A 414 45.22 -5.73 8.62
C GLN A 414 44.23 -4.88 7.81
N ALA A 415 44.54 -4.58 6.55
CA ALA A 415 43.59 -3.92 5.67
C ALA A 415 42.37 -4.79 5.38
N ALA A 416 42.56 -6.10 5.19
CA ALA A 416 41.46 -7.05 5.00
C ALA A 416 40.53 -7.08 6.23
N ALA A 417 41.09 -7.17 7.43
CA ALA A 417 40.32 -7.15 8.68
C ALA A 417 39.58 -5.83 8.89
N ARG A 418 40.20 -4.68 8.58
CA ARG A 418 39.53 -3.37 8.64
C ARG A 418 38.35 -3.31 7.67
N ALA A 419 38.56 -3.66 6.40
CA ALA A 419 37.51 -3.64 5.39
C ALA A 419 36.36 -4.61 5.73
N ALA A 420 36.70 -5.79 6.25
CA ALA A 420 35.75 -6.78 6.76
C ALA A 420 34.91 -6.25 7.93
N GLY A 421 35.55 -5.60 8.91
CA GLY A 421 34.86 -5.00 10.06
C GLY A 421 33.90 -3.89 9.65
N VAL A 422 34.31 -3.03 8.70
CA VAL A 422 33.44 -1.97 8.16
C VAL A 422 32.25 -2.57 7.42
N ALA A 423 32.47 -3.55 6.54
CA ALA A 423 31.40 -4.22 5.81
C ALA A 423 30.38 -4.86 6.77
N ALA A 424 30.86 -5.60 7.77
CA ALA A 424 30.01 -6.23 8.78
C ALA A 424 29.19 -5.18 9.54
N ALA A 425 29.79 -4.06 9.96
CA ALA A 425 29.08 -2.99 10.66
C ALA A 425 27.99 -2.34 9.79
N VAL A 426 28.34 -1.96 8.55
CA VAL A 426 27.42 -1.28 7.61
C VAL A 426 26.21 -2.16 7.27
N PHE A 427 26.44 -3.44 6.98
CA PHE A 427 25.35 -4.34 6.62
C PHE A 427 24.58 -4.86 7.84
N ALA A 428 25.21 -5.04 9.00
CA ALA A 428 24.53 -5.44 10.22
C ALA A 428 23.59 -4.36 10.76
N GLU A 429 23.92 -3.08 10.58
CA GLU A 429 23.00 -1.98 10.94
C GLU A 429 21.64 -2.20 10.31
N ARG A 430 21.59 -2.66 9.06
CA ARG A 430 20.36 -2.83 8.26
C ARG A 430 19.50 -4.03 8.65
N ALA A 431 20.05 -4.99 9.39
CA ALA A 431 19.26 -6.02 10.03
C ALA A 431 18.55 -5.50 11.29
N SER A 432 18.95 -4.34 11.83
CA SER A 432 18.34 -3.78 13.04
C SER A 432 16.87 -3.39 12.81
N PRO A 433 16.05 -3.38 13.87
CA PRO A 433 14.62 -3.09 13.80
C PRO A 433 14.23 -1.74 13.16
N VAL A 434 15.17 -0.82 12.99
CA VAL A 434 14.90 0.51 12.48
C VAL A 434 15.52 0.72 11.14
N ARG A 435 16.78 0.36 10.99
CA ARG A 435 17.44 0.59 9.71
C ARG A 435 16.92 -0.35 8.63
N CYS A 436 16.20 -1.43 8.98
CA CYS A 436 15.46 -2.24 8.01
C CYS A 436 14.32 -1.46 7.31
N LEU A 437 13.85 -0.36 7.90
CA LEU A 437 12.86 0.55 7.32
C LEU A 437 13.48 1.66 6.45
N ASP A 438 14.81 1.78 6.38
CA ASP A 438 15.45 2.70 5.43
C ASP A 438 15.36 2.14 3.99
N GLY A 439 15.17 2.97 2.96
CA GLY A 439 15.40 2.60 1.55
C GLY A 439 14.20 2.30 0.65
N VAL A 440 14.44 1.82 -0.58
CA VAL A 440 13.36 1.50 -1.54
C VAL A 440 12.40 0.51 -0.88
N GLY A 441 11.17 0.97 -0.68
CA GLY A 441 10.08 0.23 -0.05
C GLY A 441 9.97 0.43 1.47
N GLY A 442 11.02 0.89 2.14
CA GLY A 442 11.05 1.21 3.56
C GLY A 442 10.33 2.53 3.87
N PRO A 443 9.44 2.60 4.88
CA PRO A 443 8.76 3.83 5.22
C PRO A 443 9.67 4.72 6.06
N ALA A 444 9.55 6.04 5.89
CA ALA A 444 10.20 6.99 6.79
C ALA A 444 9.86 6.65 8.25
N TYR A 445 10.81 6.67 9.19
CA TYR A 445 10.59 6.39 10.62
C TYR A 445 9.36 7.06 11.25
N GLN A 446 9.04 8.24 10.75
CA GLN A 446 7.86 9.03 11.10
C GLN A 446 6.55 8.27 10.84
N ALA A 447 6.49 7.46 9.78
CA ALA A 447 5.40 6.56 9.46
C ALA A 447 5.13 5.53 10.55
N PHE A 448 6.19 4.92 11.09
CA PHE A 448 6.09 3.88 12.12
C PHE A 448 5.55 4.47 13.43
N ALA A 449 6.02 5.65 13.84
CA ALA A 449 5.51 6.36 15.01
C ALA A 449 4.02 6.78 14.88
N GLN A 450 3.51 6.96 13.66
CA GLN A 450 2.09 7.29 13.42
C GLN A 450 1.16 6.09 13.60
N LEU A 451 1.65 4.87 13.45
CA LEU A 451 0.88 3.63 13.64
C LEU A 451 0.87 3.18 15.11
N PHE A 452 1.95 3.44 15.85
CA PHE A 452 2.14 2.95 17.22
C PHE A 452 2.27 4.11 18.21
N ALA A 453 1.15 4.59 18.73
CA ALA A 453 1.16 5.52 19.86
C ALA A 453 1.68 4.80 21.13
N PRO A 454 2.51 5.45 21.96
CA PRO A 454 2.87 4.90 23.27
C PRO A 454 1.61 4.75 24.15
N PRO A 455 1.56 3.75 25.06
CA PRO A 455 0.53 3.68 26.08
C PRO A 455 0.42 4.99 26.87
N GLN A 456 -0.79 5.40 27.26
CA GLN A 456 -0.97 6.66 27.98
C GLN A 456 -0.20 6.70 29.30
N GLU A 457 -0.04 5.55 29.96
CA GLU A 457 0.70 5.42 31.20
C GLU A 457 2.23 5.42 31.01
N LEU A 458 2.70 5.26 29.77
CA LEU A 458 4.12 5.10 29.42
C LEU A 458 4.50 6.00 28.22
N PRO A 459 4.34 7.33 28.32
CA PRO A 459 4.52 8.26 27.19
C PRO A 459 5.97 8.32 26.67
N ASP A 460 6.94 7.84 27.45
CA ASP A 460 8.36 7.72 27.10
C ASP A 460 8.69 6.44 26.30
N LYS A 461 7.85 5.40 26.39
CA LYS A 461 7.98 4.15 25.63
C LYS A 461 7.43 4.30 24.22
N THR A 462 8.05 5.17 23.42
CA THR A 462 7.69 5.30 22.01
C THR A 462 8.08 4.04 21.23
N ALA A 463 7.45 3.79 20.09
CA ALA A 463 7.91 2.75 19.16
C ALA A 463 9.37 2.97 18.70
N LEU A 464 9.88 4.21 18.82
CA LEU A 464 11.27 4.57 18.59
C LEU A 464 12.19 4.34 19.82
N ASP A 465 11.67 4.10 21.04
CA ASP A 465 12.49 3.74 22.22
C ASP A 465 12.98 2.29 22.14
N VAL A 466 12.19 1.39 21.54
CA VAL A 466 12.56 -0.01 21.17
C VAL A 466 13.90 -0.09 20.43
N VAL A 467 14.23 0.99 19.75
CA VAL A 467 15.31 1.16 18.78
C VAL A 467 16.59 1.65 19.44
N ALA A 468 16.45 2.61 20.35
CA ALA A 468 17.54 3.31 20.97
C ALA A 468 18.14 2.52 22.13
N ARG A 469 17.35 1.64 22.74
CA ARG A 469 17.81 0.77 23.83
C ARG A 469 18.50 -0.46 23.26
N ARG A 470 19.81 -0.48 23.52
CA ARG A 470 20.75 -1.54 23.22
C ARG A 470 20.13 -2.93 23.31
N LEU A 471 20.13 -3.58 22.16
CA LEU A 471 19.93 -4.99 21.98
C LEU A 471 21.17 -5.73 22.50
N ASP A 472 21.45 -5.73 23.81
CA ASP A 472 22.68 -6.29 24.38
C ASP A 472 22.65 -7.83 24.50
N ALA A 473 21.52 -8.48 24.23
CA ALA A 473 21.45 -9.95 24.28
C ALA A 473 21.93 -10.58 22.97
N VAL A 474 23.07 -11.27 23.00
CA VAL A 474 23.39 -12.34 22.05
C VAL A 474 23.13 -13.63 22.82
N SER A 475 22.23 -14.48 22.33
CA SER A 475 22.28 -15.89 22.71
C SER A 475 23.57 -16.46 22.13
N GLU A 476 24.49 -16.95 22.97
CA GLU A 476 25.76 -17.56 22.54
C GLU A 476 25.54 -18.80 21.64
N ASP A 477 24.33 -19.39 21.66
CA ASP A 477 23.91 -20.43 20.73
C ASP A 477 23.54 -19.85 19.36
N THR A 478 24.56 -19.58 18.53
CA THR A 478 24.35 -19.48 17.08
C THR A 478 24.47 -20.88 16.49
N PRO A 479 23.42 -21.46 15.88
CA PRO A 479 23.52 -22.75 15.22
C PRO A 479 24.62 -22.71 14.15
N ALA A 480 25.27 -23.86 13.90
CA ALA A 480 26.33 -23.96 12.91
C ALA A 480 25.82 -23.51 11.53
N TYR A 481 26.30 -22.36 11.05
CA TYR A 481 26.00 -21.82 9.73
C TYR A 481 27.17 -22.10 8.78
N ARG A 482 26.87 -22.65 7.59
CA ARG A 482 27.84 -22.75 6.51
C ARG A 482 27.68 -21.55 5.56
N PRO A 483 28.71 -20.71 5.40
CA PRO A 483 28.66 -19.60 4.46
C PRO A 483 28.42 -20.06 3.03
N ARG A 484 27.71 -19.23 2.27
CA ARG A 484 27.39 -19.42 0.86
C ARG A 484 28.26 -18.50 0.00
N LEU A 485 28.71 -19.03 -1.14
CA LEU A 485 29.37 -18.24 -2.16
C LEU A 485 28.35 -17.35 -2.86
N LEU A 486 28.54 -16.03 -2.82
CA LEU A 486 27.68 -15.05 -3.48
C LEU A 486 28.11 -14.78 -4.92
N GLY A 487 29.35 -15.09 -5.29
CA GLY A 487 29.82 -14.92 -6.65
C GLY A 487 31.30 -15.26 -6.81
N THR A 488 31.72 -15.44 -8.04
CA THR A 488 33.13 -15.70 -8.39
C THR A 488 33.91 -14.46 -8.75
N SER A 489 33.23 -13.32 -8.91
CA SER A 489 33.78 -11.99 -9.12
C SER A 489 33.04 -10.97 -8.27
N PRO A 490 33.61 -9.76 -8.07
CA PRO A 490 32.91 -8.69 -7.35
C PRO A 490 31.53 -8.34 -7.93
N ASP A 491 31.35 -8.39 -9.25
CA ASP A 491 30.08 -8.05 -9.91
C ASP A 491 28.99 -9.10 -9.67
N GLU A 492 29.36 -10.38 -9.77
CA GLU A 492 28.46 -11.48 -9.45
C GLU A 492 28.10 -11.46 -7.95
N ALA A 493 29.09 -11.24 -7.08
CA ALA A 493 28.89 -11.11 -5.64
C ALA A 493 27.99 -9.91 -5.29
N ALA A 494 28.09 -8.80 -6.02
CA ALA A 494 27.24 -7.63 -5.86
C ALA A 494 25.77 -7.94 -6.17
N PHE A 495 25.49 -8.67 -7.25
CA PHE A 495 24.14 -9.06 -7.64
C PHE A 495 23.48 -9.96 -6.57
N HIS A 496 24.13 -11.06 -6.19
CA HIS A 496 23.57 -11.99 -5.21
C HIS A 496 23.58 -11.40 -3.80
N GLY A 497 24.64 -10.69 -3.42
CA GLY A 497 24.78 -10.05 -2.11
C GLY A 497 23.72 -8.97 -1.90
N ARG A 498 23.41 -8.15 -2.92
CA ARG A 498 22.27 -7.23 -2.85
C ARG A 498 20.96 -7.98 -2.64
N ASN A 499 20.76 -9.11 -3.32
CA ASN A 499 19.51 -9.87 -3.19
C ASN A 499 19.36 -10.49 -1.80
N ALA A 500 20.43 -11.04 -1.24
CA ALA A 500 20.47 -11.55 0.13
C ALA A 500 20.26 -10.42 1.16
N PHE A 501 20.92 -9.27 0.96
CA PHE A 501 20.77 -8.10 1.81
C PHE A 501 19.33 -7.56 1.85
N VAL A 502 18.67 -7.44 0.70
CA VAL A 502 17.28 -6.95 0.66
C VAL A 502 16.32 -7.93 1.33
N ARG A 503 16.51 -9.25 1.16
CA ARG A 503 15.71 -10.25 1.88
C ARG A 503 15.92 -10.16 3.39
N MET A 504 17.17 -10.08 3.83
CA MET A 504 17.50 -9.89 5.24
C MET A 504 16.76 -8.68 5.82
N ALA A 505 16.80 -7.53 5.14
CA ALA A 505 16.09 -6.33 5.59
C ALA A 505 14.56 -6.52 5.62
N GLN A 506 13.97 -7.13 4.59
CA GLN A 506 12.52 -7.42 4.54
C GLN A 506 12.08 -8.34 5.67
N GLU A 507 12.81 -9.44 5.88
CA GLU A 507 12.52 -10.40 6.94
C GLU A 507 12.72 -9.79 8.34
N SER A 508 13.69 -8.89 8.50
CA SER A 508 13.82 -8.10 9.73
C SER A 508 12.63 -7.15 9.94
N GLY A 509 12.04 -6.61 8.86
CA GLY A 509 10.84 -5.77 8.92
C GLY A 509 9.60 -6.50 9.43
N TYR A 510 9.42 -7.77 9.07
CA TYR A 510 8.23 -8.55 9.46
C TYR A 510 8.08 -8.75 10.97
N GLY A 511 9.17 -8.68 11.74
CA GLY A 511 9.13 -8.86 13.19
C GLY A 511 8.83 -7.57 13.97
N LEU A 512 8.66 -6.43 13.31
CA LEU A 512 8.59 -5.12 13.98
C LEU A 512 7.34 -4.90 14.80
N VAL A 513 6.15 -5.24 14.28
CA VAL A 513 4.91 -5.12 15.07
C VAL A 513 5.00 -5.94 16.34
N ALA A 514 5.41 -7.21 16.21
CA ALA A 514 5.56 -8.12 17.34
C ALA A 514 6.58 -7.60 18.37
N LEU A 515 7.69 -7.01 17.91
CA LEU A 515 8.69 -6.42 18.78
C LEU A 515 8.14 -5.20 19.57
N VAL A 516 7.40 -4.31 18.90
CA VAL A 516 6.76 -3.16 19.57
C VAL A 516 5.70 -3.62 20.57
N GLN A 517 4.86 -4.58 20.19
CA GLN A 517 3.86 -5.17 21.09
C GLN A 517 4.51 -5.78 22.33
N ALA A 518 5.59 -6.56 22.15
CA ALA A 518 6.37 -7.12 23.26
C ALA A 518 7.00 -6.03 24.15
N HIS A 519 7.47 -4.93 23.55
CA HIS A 519 7.99 -3.79 24.31
C HIS A 519 6.91 -3.08 25.14
N TYR A 520 5.72 -2.89 24.58
CA TYR A 520 4.59 -2.27 25.27
C TYR A 520 4.05 -3.17 26.40
N SER A 521 4.03 -4.50 26.21
CA SER A 521 3.64 -5.45 27.24
C SER A 521 4.72 -5.74 28.28
N GLY A 522 5.97 -5.35 28.04
CA GLY A 522 7.11 -5.65 28.91
C GLY A 522 7.62 -7.11 28.78
N ASP A 523 7.28 -7.80 27.69
CA ASP A 523 7.72 -9.17 27.41
C ASP A 523 9.19 -9.22 26.97
N THR A 524 10.09 -9.25 27.96
CA THR A 524 11.54 -9.29 27.75
C THR A 524 12.01 -10.53 26.99
N GLN A 525 11.30 -11.66 27.09
CA GLN A 525 11.67 -12.91 26.42
C GLN A 525 11.36 -12.82 24.92
N ALA A 526 10.18 -12.33 24.55
CA ALA A 526 9.81 -12.11 23.15
C ALA A 526 10.72 -11.06 22.49
N ILE A 527 11.09 -10.01 23.22
CA ILE A 527 12.08 -9.03 22.74
C ILE A 527 13.43 -9.72 22.47
N ALA A 528 13.98 -10.46 23.44
CA ALA A 528 15.27 -11.14 23.29
C ALA A 528 15.30 -12.14 22.12
N GLY A 529 14.20 -12.89 21.93
CA GLY A 529 14.07 -13.84 20.81
C GLY A 529 14.13 -13.15 19.45
N ARG A 530 13.36 -12.07 19.25
CA ARG A 530 13.35 -11.30 17.98
C ARG A 530 14.68 -10.64 17.69
N VAL A 531 15.30 -10.09 18.72
CA VAL A 531 16.61 -9.46 18.63
C VAL A 531 17.68 -10.45 18.21
N SER A 532 17.65 -11.66 18.76
CA SER A 532 18.56 -12.75 18.39
C SER A 532 18.36 -13.16 16.93
N GLU A 533 17.11 -13.19 16.44
CA GLU A 533 16.78 -13.48 15.04
C GLU A 533 17.43 -12.46 14.07
N TYR A 534 17.32 -11.16 14.36
CA TYR A 534 17.92 -10.10 13.54
C TYR A 534 19.45 -10.18 13.51
N LYS A 535 20.07 -10.40 14.68
CA LYS A 535 21.52 -10.55 14.78
C LYS A 535 22.03 -11.77 14.05
N ARG A 536 21.32 -12.91 14.15
CA ARG A 536 21.67 -14.13 13.41
C ARG A 536 21.69 -13.87 11.91
N ARG A 537 20.63 -13.27 11.35
CA ARG A 537 20.58 -12.95 9.90
C ARG A 537 21.73 -12.03 9.47
N ALA A 538 22.07 -11.03 10.28
CA ALA A 538 23.22 -10.16 10.01
C ALA A 538 24.54 -10.92 10.00
N ALA A 539 24.74 -11.83 10.96
CA ALA A 539 25.93 -12.66 11.06
C ALA A 539 26.05 -13.60 9.86
N GLU A 540 24.95 -14.24 9.44
CA GLU A 540 24.90 -15.12 8.26
C GLU A 540 25.29 -14.35 6.98
N PHE A 541 24.70 -13.18 6.76
CA PHE A 541 25.03 -12.34 5.60
C PHE A 541 26.49 -11.85 5.62
N ALA A 542 27.00 -11.44 6.78
CA ALA A 542 28.41 -11.07 6.94
C ALA A 542 29.33 -12.27 6.65
N ALA A 543 28.97 -13.47 7.11
CA ALA A 543 29.74 -14.68 6.84
C ALA A 543 29.78 -15.00 5.33
N ASP A 544 28.66 -14.88 4.62
CA ASP A 544 28.58 -15.06 3.16
C ASP A 544 29.50 -14.07 2.41
N LEU A 545 29.49 -12.79 2.81
CA LEU A 545 30.35 -11.76 2.23
C LEU A 545 31.83 -12.05 2.44
N LEU A 546 32.22 -12.38 3.68
CA LEU A 546 33.62 -12.65 4.03
C LEU A 546 34.12 -13.92 3.34
N TYR A 547 33.31 -14.97 3.33
CA TYR A 547 33.60 -16.21 2.63
C TYR A 547 33.80 -15.96 1.13
N THR A 548 32.87 -15.23 0.50
CA THR A 548 32.96 -14.87 -0.91
C THR A 548 34.23 -14.08 -1.23
N ALA A 549 34.56 -13.06 -0.42
CA ALA A 549 35.78 -12.28 -0.63
C ALA A 549 37.05 -13.13 -0.49
N ALA A 550 37.09 -14.06 0.47
CA ALA A 550 38.20 -14.99 0.61
C ALA A 550 38.33 -15.95 -0.57
N CYS A 551 37.22 -16.50 -1.07
CA CYS A 551 37.18 -17.34 -2.28
C CYS A 551 37.66 -16.58 -3.51
N ILE A 552 37.24 -15.32 -3.70
CA ILE A 552 37.70 -14.45 -4.80
C ILE A 552 39.19 -14.14 -4.68
N ALA A 553 39.69 -13.85 -3.47
CA ALA A 553 41.10 -13.55 -3.24
C ALA A 553 42.02 -14.72 -3.58
N GLN A 554 41.60 -15.93 -3.20
CA GLN A 554 42.35 -17.17 -3.38
C GLN A 554 42.04 -17.87 -4.70
N GLU A 555 41.10 -17.34 -5.49
CA GLU A 555 40.53 -17.96 -6.69
C GLU A 555 40.09 -19.43 -6.43
N ARG A 556 39.54 -19.67 -5.24
CA ARG A 556 39.15 -21.00 -4.74
C ARG A 556 37.63 -21.15 -4.79
N PHE A 557 37.16 -21.87 -5.81
CA PHE A 557 35.74 -22.16 -6.03
C PHE A 557 35.54 -23.67 -6.12
N ILE A 558 34.81 -24.25 -5.16
CA ILE A 558 34.49 -25.67 -5.17
C ILE A 558 33.12 -25.90 -5.85
N ASP A 559 32.96 -27.06 -6.49
CA ASP A 559 31.77 -27.36 -7.31
C ASP A 559 30.46 -27.23 -6.53
N GLU A 560 30.46 -27.62 -5.26
CA GLU A 560 29.27 -27.53 -4.40
C GLU A 560 28.79 -26.08 -4.21
N ASP A 561 29.71 -25.14 -4.03
CA ASP A 561 29.37 -23.73 -3.86
C ASP A 561 28.97 -23.10 -5.20
N MET A 562 29.61 -23.55 -6.30
CA MET A 562 29.34 -23.08 -7.66
C MET A 562 27.95 -23.51 -8.17
N ALA A 563 27.41 -24.63 -7.67
CA ALA A 563 26.10 -25.13 -8.06
C ALA A 563 24.99 -24.09 -7.80
N GLY A 564 25.07 -23.36 -6.69
CA GLY A 564 24.10 -22.33 -6.31
C GLY A 564 24.11 -21.07 -7.19
N LEU A 565 25.15 -20.88 -8.02
CA LEU A 565 25.30 -19.72 -8.91
C LEU A 565 24.81 -19.99 -10.33
N GLN A 566 24.63 -21.25 -10.74
CA GLN A 566 24.37 -21.60 -12.15
C GLN A 566 23.06 -21.03 -12.69
N THR A 567 22.06 -20.90 -11.83
CA THR A 567 20.76 -20.38 -12.21
C THR A 567 20.19 -19.46 -11.14
N VAL A 568 19.42 -18.46 -11.57
CA VAL A 568 18.67 -17.58 -10.67
C VAL A 568 17.20 -17.65 -11.00
N ASP A 569 16.41 -18.13 -10.04
CA ASP A 569 14.96 -18.12 -10.11
C ASP A 569 14.42 -16.69 -9.91
N LEU A 570 13.84 -16.12 -10.97
CA LEU A 570 13.30 -14.75 -10.95
C LEU A 570 12.04 -14.61 -10.07
N THR A 571 11.42 -15.71 -9.62
CA THR A 571 10.36 -15.64 -8.61
C THR A 571 10.90 -15.34 -7.22
N GLN A 572 12.20 -15.53 -7.02
CA GLN A 572 12.85 -15.37 -5.72
C GLN A 572 13.59 -14.04 -5.60
N VAL A 573 13.87 -13.32 -6.69
CA VAL A 573 14.65 -12.09 -6.61
C VAL A 573 13.83 -10.91 -6.04
N PRO A 574 14.44 -10.02 -5.23
CA PRO A 574 13.82 -8.76 -4.88
C PRO A 574 13.86 -7.81 -6.09
N TRP A 575 12.77 -7.70 -6.84
CA TRP A 575 12.67 -6.82 -8.00
C TRP A 575 12.97 -5.34 -7.69
N LEU A 576 13.58 -4.62 -8.64
CA LEU A 576 13.74 -3.14 -8.58
C LEU A 576 12.38 -2.45 -8.62
N ARG A 577 11.57 -2.94 -9.55
CA ARG A 577 10.20 -2.53 -9.76
C ARG A 577 9.41 -3.82 -9.92
N LYS A 578 8.36 -3.96 -9.13
CA LYS A 578 7.31 -4.95 -9.36
C LYS A 578 5.97 -4.26 -9.10
N PRO A 579 4.87 -4.71 -9.72
CA PRO A 579 3.56 -4.28 -9.27
C PRO A 579 3.41 -4.57 -7.77
N GLY A 580 2.92 -3.60 -7.01
CA GLY A 580 2.64 -3.79 -5.58
C GLY A 580 1.53 -4.82 -5.35
N TYR A 581 0.62 -4.97 -6.31
CA TYR A 581 -0.56 -5.82 -6.24
C TYR A 581 -1.14 -6.06 -7.65
N ALA A 582 -1.88 -7.17 -7.83
CA ALA A 582 -2.85 -7.50 -8.87
C ALA A 582 -3.96 -6.41 -8.95
N GLY A 583 -3.98 -5.58 -10.00
CA GLY A 583 -4.86 -4.45 -10.18
C GLY A 583 -6.19 -4.87 -10.80
N GLY A 584 -7.04 -3.89 -11.08
CA GLY A 584 -8.28 -4.08 -11.83
C GLY A 584 -9.22 -5.11 -11.19
N PRO A 585 -9.50 -6.24 -11.86
CA PRO A 585 -10.51 -7.19 -11.41
C PRO A 585 -10.14 -7.88 -10.08
N TYR A 586 -8.85 -7.92 -9.77
CA TYR A 586 -8.27 -8.62 -8.64
C TYR A 586 -8.12 -7.73 -7.41
N ARG A 587 -8.72 -6.51 -7.41
CA ARG A 587 -8.90 -5.65 -6.23
C ARG A 587 -7.69 -5.55 -5.30
N SER A 588 -6.52 -5.31 -5.90
CA SER A 588 -5.28 -5.15 -5.16
C SER A 588 -4.87 -6.41 -4.38
N GLN A 589 -5.15 -7.64 -4.86
CA GLN A 589 -4.50 -8.87 -4.35
C GLN A 589 -2.98 -8.79 -4.56
N PRO A 590 -2.12 -9.50 -3.81
CA PRO A 590 -0.69 -9.46 -4.12
C PRO A 590 -0.40 -10.22 -5.41
N ILE A 591 0.76 -9.97 -6.00
CA ILE A 591 1.26 -10.81 -7.09
C ILE A 591 1.58 -12.19 -6.52
N VAL A 592 1.01 -13.23 -7.13
CA VAL A 592 1.18 -14.62 -6.67
C VAL A 592 2.27 -15.28 -7.49
N PHE A 593 3.30 -15.76 -6.81
CA PHE A 593 4.35 -16.59 -7.39
C PHE A 593 3.95 -18.06 -7.26
N GLY A 594 4.25 -18.88 -8.28
CA GLY A 594 3.91 -20.31 -8.32
C GLY A 594 2.42 -20.63 -8.56
N ALA A 595 1.55 -19.63 -8.71
CA ALA A 595 0.14 -19.82 -9.02
C ALA A 595 -0.47 -18.60 -9.74
N SER A 596 -1.62 -18.81 -10.39
CA SER A 596 -2.50 -17.75 -10.87
C SER A 596 -3.73 -17.61 -9.99
N LEU A 597 -4.45 -16.49 -10.12
CA LEU A 597 -5.69 -16.25 -9.38
C LEU A 597 -6.91 -16.33 -10.31
N GLN A 598 -7.83 -17.25 -10.03
CA GLN A 598 -9.11 -17.29 -10.75
C GLN A 598 -10.03 -16.14 -10.30
N LYS A 599 -11.00 -15.78 -11.15
CA LYS A 599 -11.98 -14.72 -10.86
C LYS A 599 -12.85 -15.07 -9.65
N GLU A 600 -13.47 -16.24 -9.66
CA GLU A 600 -14.43 -16.67 -8.64
C GLU A 600 -13.72 -17.06 -7.34
N GLY A 601 -13.95 -16.28 -6.28
CA GLY A 601 -13.39 -16.55 -4.95
C GLY A 601 -11.88 -16.36 -4.84
N ARG A 602 -11.20 -15.86 -5.89
CA ARG A 602 -9.75 -15.54 -5.89
C ARG A 602 -8.88 -16.70 -5.43
N LYS A 603 -9.29 -17.93 -5.76
CA LYS A 603 -8.53 -19.13 -5.41
C LYS A 603 -7.28 -19.23 -6.27
N LYS A 604 -6.22 -19.78 -5.68
CA LYS A 604 -5.01 -20.16 -6.40
C LYS A 604 -5.35 -21.29 -7.36
N VAL A 605 -4.90 -21.15 -8.60
CA VAL A 605 -4.90 -22.22 -9.59
C VAL A 605 -3.48 -22.42 -10.12
N PRO A 606 -3.13 -23.64 -10.58
CA PRO A 606 -1.80 -23.91 -11.10
C PRO A 606 -1.43 -22.98 -12.25
N LEU A 607 -0.15 -22.64 -12.41
CA LEU A 607 0.32 -21.92 -13.57
C LEU A 607 0.23 -22.83 -14.79
N GLN A 608 -0.60 -22.50 -15.77
CA GLN A 608 -0.78 -23.32 -16.96
C GLN A 608 -0.65 -22.52 -18.25
N LEU A 609 0.13 -23.04 -19.20
CA LEU A 609 0.27 -22.49 -20.55
C LEU A 609 -0.05 -23.56 -21.58
N ARG A 610 -0.65 -23.15 -22.70
CA ARG A 610 -0.79 -23.97 -23.91
C ARG A 610 0.50 -23.85 -24.72
N LEU A 611 1.26 -24.93 -24.88
CA LEU A 611 2.51 -24.93 -25.62
C LEU A 611 2.36 -25.72 -26.93
N PRO A 612 3.08 -25.33 -27.99
CA PRO A 612 3.20 -26.16 -29.18
C PRO A 612 3.95 -27.46 -28.83
N ILE A 613 3.46 -28.58 -29.36
CA ILE A 613 4.17 -29.88 -29.36
C ILE A 613 4.15 -30.45 -30.78
N ASP A 614 4.98 -31.45 -31.05
CA ASP A 614 4.96 -32.14 -32.34
C ASP A 614 3.55 -32.70 -32.64
N GLY A 615 2.92 -32.16 -33.67
CA GLY A 615 1.58 -32.58 -34.11
C GLY A 615 0.40 -31.97 -33.33
N GLY A 616 0.60 -30.97 -32.47
CA GLY A 616 -0.52 -30.31 -31.79
C GLY A 616 -0.13 -29.32 -30.70
N GLU A 617 -0.94 -29.27 -29.65
CA GLU A 617 -0.73 -28.43 -28.48
C GLU A 617 -0.92 -29.25 -27.20
N ALA A 618 -0.21 -28.87 -26.14
CA ALA A 618 -0.37 -29.44 -24.83
C ALA A 618 -0.45 -28.36 -23.76
N VAL A 619 -1.29 -28.58 -22.75
CA VAL A 619 -1.27 -27.75 -21.54
C VAL A 619 -0.15 -28.24 -20.64
N ARG A 620 0.83 -27.39 -20.37
CA ARG A 620 1.88 -27.63 -19.37
C ARG A 620 1.56 -26.86 -18.10
N THR A 621 1.68 -27.56 -16.96
CA THR A 621 1.61 -26.96 -15.62
C THR A 621 3.02 -26.65 -15.12
N PHE A 622 3.20 -25.50 -14.49
CA PHE A 622 4.46 -25.06 -13.90
C PHE A 622 4.32 -24.91 -12.39
N GLU A 623 5.28 -25.46 -11.64
CA GLU A 623 5.36 -25.25 -10.18
C GLU A 623 5.97 -23.89 -9.84
N ARG A 624 6.87 -23.40 -10.71
CA ARG A 624 7.59 -22.13 -10.53
C ARG A 624 7.19 -21.16 -11.63
N GLY A 625 6.89 -19.92 -11.24
CA GLY A 625 6.58 -18.86 -12.18
C GLY A 625 5.82 -17.70 -11.57
N ILE A 626 5.35 -16.80 -12.42
CA ILE A 626 4.63 -15.58 -12.05
C ILE A 626 3.27 -15.61 -12.74
N GLY A 627 2.18 -15.61 -11.97
CA GLY A 627 0.81 -15.46 -12.48
C GLY A 627 0.30 -14.05 -12.20
N VAL A 628 -0.16 -13.34 -13.24
CA VAL A 628 -0.57 -11.94 -13.11
C VAL A 628 -1.89 -11.66 -13.84
N GLY A 629 -2.84 -11.08 -13.10
CA GLY A 629 -4.15 -10.67 -13.60
C GLY A 629 -4.26 -9.21 -14.01
N GLY A 630 -5.24 -8.92 -14.88
CA GLY A 630 -5.42 -7.70 -15.67
C GLY A 630 -5.07 -6.35 -15.07
N HIS A 631 -4.21 -5.62 -15.80
CA HIS A 631 -3.95 -4.19 -15.63
C HIS A 631 -3.57 -3.54 -16.96
N ALA A 632 -3.66 -2.20 -17.04
CA ALA A 632 -3.43 -1.44 -18.28
C ALA A 632 -2.01 -1.63 -18.82
N LYS A 633 -0.99 -1.46 -17.96
CA LYS A 633 0.43 -1.71 -18.23
C LYS A 633 1.17 -2.00 -16.93
N TRP A 634 2.09 -2.94 -16.95
CA TRP A 634 2.98 -3.25 -15.82
C TRP A 634 4.35 -3.76 -16.25
N SER A 635 5.29 -3.71 -15.30
CA SER A 635 6.60 -4.31 -15.49
C SER A 635 7.23 -4.83 -14.20
N PHE A 636 8.07 -5.84 -14.37
CA PHE A 636 9.07 -6.31 -13.42
C PHE A 636 10.45 -5.89 -13.92
N ASP A 637 11.20 -5.14 -13.12
CA ASP A 637 12.52 -4.63 -13.51
C ASP A 637 13.60 -5.23 -12.59
N LEU A 638 14.70 -5.68 -13.17
CA LEU A 638 15.90 -6.21 -12.49
C LEU A 638 17.14 -5.60 -13.16
N ALA A 639 18.18 -5.32 -12.40
CA ALA A 639 19.47 -4.93 -12.97
C ALA A 639 20.40 -6.15 -13.01
N LEU A 640 21.10 -6.29 -14.14
CA LEU A 640 21.99 -7.40 -14.45
C LEU A 640 23.43 -6.88 -14.62
N PRO A 641 24.42 -7.49 -13.94
CA PRO A 641 25.82 -7.20 -14.22
C PRO A 641 26.23 -7.73 -15.60
N PRO A 642 27.01 -6.97 -16.39
CA PRO A 642 27.52 -7.43 -17.69
C PRO A 642 28.35 -8.71 -17.57
N GLY A 643 28.20 -9.62 -18.53
CA GLY A 643 29.00 -10.85 -18.66
C GLY A 643 28.71 -11.95 -17.63
N VAL A 644 27.96 -11.68 -16.56
CA VAL A 644 27.66 -12.67 -15.51
C VAL A 644 26.58 -13.66 -15.94
N PHE A 645 25.53 -13.18 -16.61
CA PHE A 645 24.42 -14.01 -17.09
C PHE A 645 24.43 -14.07 -18.61
N ALA A 646 24.32 -15.27 -19.19
CA ALA A 646 24.27 -15.43 -20.64
C ALA A 646 22.85 -15.22 -21.18
N SER A 647 21.85 -15.80 -20.51
CA SER A 647 20.47 -15.75 -21.00
C SER A 647 19.43 -15.62 -19.89
N ALA A 648 18.27 -15.11 -20.28
CA ALA A 648 17.03 -15.28 -19.53
C ALA A 648 16.16 -16.29 -20.28
N ASP A 649 15.75 -17.36 -19.58
CA ASP A 649 14.98 -18.49 -20.10
C ASP A 649 13.61 -18.53 -19.39
N MET A 650 12.52 -18.51 -20.16
CA MET A 650 11.16 -18.51 -19.62
C MET A 650 10.11 -18.92 -20.65
N TYR A 651 9.01 -19.47 -20.16
CA TYR A 651 7.78 -19.68 -20.92
C TYR A 651 6.81 -18.54 -20.66
N LEU A 652 6.16 -18.02 -21.69
CA LEU A 652 5.27 -16.87 -21.55
C LEU A 652 4.09 -16.92 -22.50
N GLY A 653 2.93 -16.58 -21.96
CA GLY A 653 1.68 -16.60 -22.71
C GLY A 653 0.48 -16.27 -21.84
N MET A 654 -0.70 -16.45 -22.43
CA MET A 654 -1.96 -16.42 -21.71
C MET A 654 -2.16 -17.73 -20.95
N HIS A 655 -2.74 -17.64 -19.76
CA HIS A 655 -3.11 -18.78 -18.95
C HIS A 655 -4.08 -19.67 -19.73
N ALA A 656 -3.83 -20.98 -19.74
CA ALA A 656 -4.49 -21.95 -20.61
C ALA A 656 -6.03 -21.88 -20.60
N THR A 657 -6.64 -21.65 -19.43
CA THR A 657 -8.10 -21.57 -19.26
C THR A 657 -8.62 -20.20 -18.82
N LEU A 658 -7.88 -19.46 -17.98
CA LEU A 658 -8.36 -18.20 -17.42
C LEU A 658 -8.45 -17.04 -18.42
N GLY A 659 -7.80 -17.16 -19.59
CA GLY A 659 -7.89 -16.16 -20.65
C GLY A 659 -9.30 -16.02 -21.24
N ASN A 660 -10.06 -17.11 -21.25
CA ASN A 660 -11.36 -17.22 -21.91
C ASN A 660 -12.51 -16.90 -20.94
N VAL A 661 -12.47 -15.70 -20.35
CA VAL A 661 -13.47 -15.23 -19.39
C VAL A 661 -14.06 -13.91 -19.88
N ALA A 662 -15.37 -13.94 -20.17
CA ALA A 662 -16.10 -12.74 -20.53
C ALA A 662 -16.25 -11.81 -19.32
N SER A 663 -15.84 -10.54 -19.48
CA SER A 663 -16.02 -9.52 -18.45
C SER A 663 -15.96 -8.10 -19.02
N TYR A 664 -16.66 -7.16 -18.38
CA TYR A 664 -16.67 -5.74 -18.77
C TYR A 664 -16.98 -5.49 -20.26
N GLY A 665 -17.91 -6.29 -20.83
CA GLY A 665 -18.30 -6.19 -22.24
C GLY A 665 -17.25 -6.73 -23.23
N LYS A 666 -16.27 -7.49 -22.76
CA LYS A 666 -15.28 -8.21 -23.58
C LYS A 666 -15.52 -9.71 -23.49
N GLU A 667 -15.39 -10.40 -24.59
CA GLU A 667 -15.61 -11.86 -24.69
C GLU A 667 -14.47 -12.65 -24.05
N HIS A 668 -13.24 -12.16 -24.18
CA HIS A 668 -12.04 -12.76 -23.62
C HIS A 668 -11.00 -11.69 -23.25
N GLY A 669 -9.89 -12.13 -22.63
CA GLY A 669 -8.71 -11.29 -22.43
C GLY A 669 -7.87 -11.10 -23.68
N ALA A 670 -7.06 -10.05 -23.68
CA ALA A 670 -6.11 -9.79 -24.74
C ALA A 670 -4.92 -8.99 -24.18
N MET A 671 -3.72 -9.51 -24.36
CA MET A 671 -2.50 -9.01 -23.73
C MET A 671 -1.33 -8.94 -24.72
N GLN A 672 -0.32 -8.15 -24.39
CA GLN A 672 0.99 -8.17 -25.06
C GLN A 672 2.07 -8.25 -23.99
N LEU A 673 3.05 -9.13 -24.19
CA LEU A 673 4.18 -9.36 -23.30
C LEU A 673 5.48 -8.97 -24.01
N GLY A 674 6.47 -8.47 -23.26
CA GLY A 674 7.76 -8.12 -23.84
C GLY A 674 8.91 -8.26 -22.85
N ILE A 675 10.09 -8.58 -23.37
CA ILE A 675 11.36 -8.63 -22.64
C ILE A 675 12.30 -7.60 -23.25
N THR A 676 12.82 -6.71 -22.40
CA THR A 676 13.75 -5.66 -22.81
C THR A 676 14.95 -5.62 -21.88
N VAL A 677 16.12 -5.27 -22.40
CA VAL A 677 17.28 -4.86 -21.60
C VAL A 677 17.62 -3.43 -22.00
N ASP A 678 17.49 -2.51 -21.04
CA ASP A 678 17.53 -1.05 -21.26
C ASP A 678 16.56 -0.62 -22.38
N GLN A 679 17.08 -0.26 -23.55
CA GLN A 679 16.29 0.12 -24.73
C GLN A 679 16.16 -0.99 -25.78
N ALA A 680 16.93 -2.08 -25.66
CA ALA A 680 16.89 -3.19 -26.60
C ALA A 680 15.66 -4.07 -26.32
N VAL A 681 14.84 -4.29 -27.36
CA VAL A 681 13.73 -5.24 -27.33
C VAL A 681 14.28 -6.61 -27.69
N LEU A 682 14.30 -7.52 -26.72
CA LEU A 682 14.80 -8.88 -26.89
C LEU A 682 13.67 -9.85 -27.26
N PHE A 683 12.45 -9.54 -26.84
CA PHE A 683 11.26 -10.32 -27.15
C PHE A 683 9.99 -9.45 -27.14
N ASP A 684 9.08 -9.71 -28.07
CA ASP A 684 7.71 -9.17 -28.10
C ASP A 684 6.76 -10.29 -28.54
N SER A 685 5.72 -10.56 -27.75
CA SER A 685 4.74 -11.61 -28.07
C SER A 685 3.78 -11.24 -29.21
N GLY A 686 3.72 -9.96 -29.59
CA GLY A 686 2.58 -9.43 -30.31
C GLY A 686 1.29 -9.54 -29.49
N LEU A 687 0.14 -9.59 -30.16
CA LEU A 687 -1.15 -9.77 -29.51
C LEU A 687 -1.35 -11.22 -29.10
N LEU A 688 -1.60 -11.45 -27.80
CA LEU A 688 -2.00 -12.73 -27.24
C LEU A 688 -3.50 -12.74 -26.91
N THR A 689 -4.18 -13.78 -27.37
CA THR A 689 -5.57 -14.14 -27.05
C THR A 689 -5.59 -15.52 -26.38
N PRO A 690 -6.73 -16.02 -25.86
CA PRO A 690 -6.80 -17.35 -25.27
C PRO A 690 -6.40 -18.49 -26.23
N GLU A 691 -6.54 -18.27 -27.54
CA GLU A 691 -6.17 -19.20 -28.62
C GLU A 691 -4.67 -19.18 -28.92
N SER A 692 -3.95 -18.16 -28.47
CA SER A 692 -2.52 -18.03 -28.71
C SER A 692 -1.74 -19.08 -27.93
N LEU A 693 -0.88 -19.80 -28.62
CA LEU A 693 0.09 -20.68 -27.98
C LEU A 693 1.15 -19.82 -27.27
N ALA A 694 1.56 -20.28 -26.09
CA ALA A 694 2.65 -19.70 -25.34
C ALA A 694 3.99 -19.95 -26.04
N THR A 695 4.93 -19.04 -25.79
CA THR A 695 6.27 -19.08 -26.38
C THR A 695 7.28 -19.46 -25.31
N HIS A 696 8.23 -20.32 -25.67
CA HIS A 696 9.47 -20.50 -24.91
C HIS A 696 10.49 -19.48 -25.42
N ALA A 697 10.79 -18.48 -24.60
CA ALA A 697 11.71 -17.40 -24.94
C ALA A 697 13.04 -17.60 -24.20
N VAL A 698 14.11 -17.75 -24.98
CA VAL A 698 15.49 -17.72 -24.48
C VAL A 698 16.17 -16.52 -25.11
N VAL A 699 16.43 -15.49 -24.31
CA VAL A 699 16.99 -14.21 -24.77
C VAL A 699 18.39 -13.97 -24.21
N ASP A 700 19.28 -13.44 -25.03
CA ASP A 700 20.64 -13.06 -24.63
C ASP A 700 20.59 -11.82 -23.71
N VAL A 701 21.17 -11.93 -22.52
CA VAL A 701 21.26 -10.85 -21.53
C VAL A 701 22.72 -10.56 -21.12
N SER A 702 23.68 -11.08 -21.88
CA SER A 702 25.13 -10.97 -21.60
C SER A 702 25.64 -9.54 -21.54
N ALA A 703 24.98 -8.60 -22.23
CA ALA A 703 25.33 -7.18 -22.18
C ALA A 703 25.13 -6.56 -20.78
N GLY A 704 24.33 -7.19 -19.90
CA GLY A 704 23.91 -6.58 -18.63
C GLY A 704 22.98 -5.38 -18.85
N GLY A 705 22.66 -4.65 -17.78
CA GLY A 705 21.74 -3.51 -17.82
C GLY A 705 20.40 -3.79 -17.14
N ARG A 706 19.38 -2.96 -17.38
CA ARG A 706 18.05 -3.15 -16.77
C ARG A 706 17.20 -4.11 -17.59
N LEU A 707 17.13 -5.36 -17.15
CA LEU A 707 16.14 -6.32 -17.60
C LEU A 707 14.74 -5.88 -17.16
N ARG A 708 13.80 -5.91 -18.09
CA ARG A 708 12.39 -5.61 -17.85
C ARG A 708 11.49 -6.66 -18.50
N LEU A 709 10.63 -7.27 -17.69
CA LEU A 709 9.49 -8.08 -18.14
C LEU A 709 8.26 -7.19 -18.12
N SER A 710 7.65 -6.96 -19.28
CA SER A 710 6.54 -6.02 -19.46
C SER A 710 5.26 -6.70 -19.91
N MET A 711 4.13 -6.14 -19.51
CA MET A 711 2.81 -6.56 -19.98
C MET A 711 1.91 -5.35 -20.23
N ALA A 712 1.05 -5.44 -21.24
CA ALA A 712 0.10 -4.40 -21.60
C ALA A 712 -1.26 -4.99 -21.99
N ASP A 713 -2.34 -4.34 -21.51
CA ASP A 713 -3.70 -4.63 -21.94
C ASP A 713 -3.90 -4.27 -23.42
N ARG A 714 -4.55 -5.20 -24.12
CA ARG A 714 -5.02 -5.07 -25.50
C ARG A 714 -6.50 -5.40 -25.66
N SER A 715 -7.19 -5.75 -24.58
CA SER A 715 -8.64 -6.01 -24.58
C SER A 715 -9.47 -4.72 -24.62
N GLY A 716 -8.86 -3.58 -24.33
CA GLY A 716 -9.53 -2.28 -24.27
C GLY A 716 -10.27 -2.05 -22.95
N HIS A 717 -10.01 -2.86 -21.93
CA HIS A 717 -10.48 -2.64 -20.57
C HIS A 717 -9.48 -3.22 -19.57
N TRP A 718 -8.73 -2.34 -18.91
CA TRP A 718 -7.63 -2.71 -18.01
C TRP A 718 -8.06 -3.61 -16.86
N ALA A 719 -9.34 -3.60 -16.48
CA ALA A 719 -9.90 -4.47 -15.45
C ALA A 719 -10.57 -5.75 -15.98
N ASN A 720 -10.26 -6.20 -17.20
CA ASN A 720 -10.79 -7.45 -17.75
C ASN A 720 -10.23 -8.68 -17.00
N TYR A 721 -11.12 -9.52 -16.46
CA TYR A 721 -10.75 -10.76 -15.75
C TYR A 721 -10.02 -11.77 -16.65
N GLY A 722 -10.27 -11.73 -17.96
CA GLY A 722 -9.59 -12.59 -18.94
C GLY A 722 -8.13 -12.20 -19.18
N ASN A 723 -7.63 -11.06 -18.68
CA ASN A 723 -6.23 -10.64 -18.86
C ASN A 723 -5.27 -11.44 -17.96
N GLN A 724 -5.18 -12.71 -18.36
CA GLN A 724 -4.56 -13.92 -17.88
C GLN A 724 -3.07 -14.20 -18.11
N VAL A 725 -2.05 -13.56 -17.53
CA VAL A 725 -0.67 -13.82 -18.03
C VAL A 725 0.16 -14.70 -17.09
N VAL A 726 0.95 -15.60 -17.68
CA VAL A 726 1.85 -16.50 -16.96
C VAL A 726 3.27 -16.36 -17.51
N TYR A 727 4.24 -16.22 -16.62
CA TYR A 727 5.66 -16.45 -16.87
C TYR A 727 6.06 -17.75 -16.17
N GLY A 728 6.18 -18.85 -16.91
CA GLY A 728 6.58 -20.15 -16.40
C GLY A 728 8.11 -20.30 -16.34
N GLU A 729 8.62 -20.82 -15.23
CA GLU A 729 10.05 -21.09 -14.98
C GLU A 729 11.02 -19.93 -15.31
N PRO A 730 10.71 -18.66 -14.95
CA PRO A 730 11.57 -17.55 -15.33
C PRO A 730 12.92 -17.60 -14.63
N THR A 731 13.97 -17.84 -15.40
CA THR A 731 15.29 -18.21 -14.90
C THR A 731 16.39 -17.42 -15.61
N LEU A 732 17.36 -16.89 -14.87
CA LEU A 732 18.63 -16.44 -15.47
C LEU A 732 19.62 -17.59 -15.48
N ILE A 733 20.32 -17.76 -16.60
CA ILE A 733 21.37 -18.76 -16.76
C ILE A 733 22.71 -18.05 -16.68
N ARG A 734 23.57 -18.52 -15.78
CA ARG A 734 24.93 -18.00 -15.60
C ARG A 734 25.76 -18.20 -16.86
N SER A 735 26.59 -17.23 -17.20
CA SER A 735 27.53 -17.35 -18.32
C SER A 735 28.63 -18.38 -18.00
N PRO A 736 28.95 -19.29 -18.94
CA PRO A 736 30.14 -20.14 -18.84
C PRO A 736 31.42 -19.31 -18.70
N ASP A 737 31.45 -18.16 -19.37
CA ASP A 737 32.57 -17.21 -19.42
C ASP A 737 32.44 -16.08 -18.37
N ALA A 738 31.57 -16.25 -17.38
CA ALA A 738 31.38 -15.25 -16.33
C ALA A 738 32.72 -14.91 -15.65
N PRO A 739 33.00 -13.61 -15.39
CA PRO A 739 34.26 -13.17 -14.78
C PRO A 739 34.56 -13.90 -13.47
N ARG A 740 35.84 -14.22 -13.25
CA ARG A 740 36.33 -14.87 -12.03
C ARG A 740 37.53 -14.13 -11.44
N GLY A 741 37.59 -14.10 -10.11
CA GLY A 741 38.60 -13.38 -9.36
C GLY A 741 38.37 -11.86 -9.37
N LEU A 742 39.46 -11.10 -9.21
CA LEU A 742 39.44 -9.62 -9.19
C LEU A 742 39.54 -8.97 -10.58
N LYS A 743 39.41 -9.76 -11.65
CA LYS A 743 39.58 -9.30 -13.02
C LYS A 743 38.37 -8.57 -13.56
#